data_AF-A0A0S6Z1W7-F1
#
_entry.id   AF-A0A0S6Z1W7-F1
#
_cell.length_a   1.000
_cell.length_b   1.000
_cell.length_c   1.000
_cell.angle_alpha   90.00
_cell.angle_beta   90.00
_cell.angle_gamma   90.00
#
_symmetry.space_group_name_H-M   'P 1'
#
loop_
_entity.id
_entity.type
_entity.pdbx_description
1 polymer ?
#
loop_
_entity_poly.entity_id
_entity_poly.type
_entity_poly.pdbx_seq_one_letter_code
_entity_poly.pdbx_strand_id
1 'polypeptide(L)'
;MPDDWRALPAFAMDDGARLSVEQRARGRAGAAAEHLGLQRELWLDFDGRGLYARDRLQGPLAGTDRLDVGAPWTLLRAAQDDTPLLVTHGASKGLTGVEVRAADLDLVAGLRLPTRGGRVPATGWQRTLDGVEAILHLPYGYRLLGAPGADRSPDSWVAQWSLLDLFVVALIALLAGRLLGWPWALVALGFLALSQHEFGAPRWTLALAVALLLVVRALPEGRLRTAGRVGGVAMLALAALWTLPFAAVQLRDVLHPQLEGDALTALPVPYAAKQEAATAEREARVQYAPAAPKVLPSRPPVSVTAEAVSAPAPAPENKSGLQTIAVTGSFLSPSELALQTPYAPGSVVQAGPGEPAWRIGRAYRLGWDGPVDAGQSVRLVIAPPWLTRALRVLMIGLLVALLARIAQGAGGSGRAALRWRGAGAAALLALAVLAPVAHADDLPTPQLLEQLRQRLLEAPKCAPACAALPRAQLAADGDQVTLSLDAAAGAAIALPLPAPDAALTLIAVAVDGKPADALARREGALWLPLTRGVHRVVLGFRAGAADSATLSFPLMPARVQFAGRGWAVSGLDGTRPLGDALTLSRVRAAPVNGTVAAPTQAFPPYVRVTRDLLFGLDWTVRTRVERIAPASGGFDVAVPLLPGEHVQDENLKVQGGRVSVAFAGDANQVSWDSRLDARAALALTAPTLDERAEVWRVASAPLWHAAFSGVPESAPDAGDFAHVFRPLPGETLKIALARPQAVQGDSLAFDRVAVTAALGERAMETTLGLAARSTQGGEHAIALPRDAVLLSATRDGQTLPLALHDGRVSLPLLPGSHAYELRLRQDADAAWRARTPLFDLGVPAANIELALDLPRSRWVLWTWGPQAGPAVLYWSQLAVLLLAAWLLARFAPTPLRLRHWLLLGLGFSTFAWSAFALVASWLICLGLRARRAPAERVFNLVQLGLAALSLIALAVLVSAVPHGLLGLPDMHVAGNGSTAWALRWFADRGAGALPRAGAFSLPLWAYKLAMLAWALWLANALIGWLRWAFGAWTQGGYWRSRPRRAAAAEMPKPEAPRG
;
A
#
# COMPACT_ATOMS: atom_id res chain seq x y z
N MET A 1 51.86 -27.63 14.33
CA MET A 1 50.70 -26.74 14.54
C MET A 1 49.75 -26.94 13.36
N PRO A 2 48.45 -27.21 13.59
CA PRO A 2 47.48 -27.35 12.50
C PRO A 2 47.47 -26.12 11.59
N ASP A 3 47.16 -26.29 10.30
CA ASP A 3 47.24 -25.19 9.32
C ASP A 3 46.31 -24.03 9.67
N ASP A 4 45.09 -24.33 10.15
CA ASP A 4 44.11 -23.33 10.60
C ASP A 4 44.63 -22.45 11.74
N TRP A 5 45.53 -22.98 12.57
CA TRP A 5 46.06 -22.26 13.72
C TRP A 5 47.18 -21.30 13.28
N ARG A 6 47.84 -21.54 12.14
CA ARG A 6 48.96 -20.68 11.66
C ARG A 6 48.51 -19.26 11.33
N ALA A 7 47.21 -19.08 11.04
CA ALA A 7 46.61 -17.78 10.79
C ALA A 7 46.23 -17.04 12.09
N LEU A 8 46.26 -17.69 13.26
CA LEU A 8 45.92 -17.07 14.53
C LEU A 8 47.16 -16.41 15.16
N PRO A 9 46.98 -15.32 15.94
CA PRO A 9 48.07 -14.72 16.69
C PRO A 9 48.70 -15.74 17.64
N ALA A 10 50.02 -15.93 17.52
CA ALA A 10 50.79 -16.78 18.42
C ALA A 10 51.49 -15.92 19.47
N PHE A 11 51.31 -16.27 20.75
CA PHE A 11 51.99 -15.61 21.87
C PHE A 11 53.02 -16.57 22.45
N ALA A 12 54.28 -16.15 22.51
CA ALA A 12 55.31 -16.90 23.21
C ALA A 12 55.07 -16.79 24.72
N MET A 13 55.09 -17.91 25.43
CA MET A 13 54.96 -17.99 26.88
C MET A 13 56.20 -18.64 27.45
N ASP A 14 56.84 -17.98 28.43
CA ASP A 14 57.96 -18.54 29.17
C ASP A 14 57.50 -19.60 30.17
N ASP A 15 58.43 -20.44 30.64
CA ASP A 15 58.16 -21.46 31.64
C ASP A 15 57.59 -20.83 32.93
N GLY A 16 56.40 -21.27 33.34
CA GLY A 16 55.69 -20.73 34.50
C GLY A 16 54.85 -19.47 34.24
N ALA A 17 54.84 -18.93 33.02
CA ALA A 17 53.96 -17.82 32.64
C ALA A 17 52.47 -18.24 32.72
N ARG A 18 51.61 -17.32 33.17
CA ARG A 18 50.16 -17.55 33.28
C ARG A 18 49.41 -16.78 32.20
N LEU A 19 48.60 -17.49 31.42
CA LEU A 19 47.61 -16.89 30.53
C LEU A 19 46.35 -16.59 31.36
N SER A 20 45.91 -15.34 31.36
CA SER A 20 44.60 -14.94 31.90
C SER A 20 43.68 -14.59 30.73
N VAL A 21 42.47 -15.16 30.72
CA VAL A 21 41.46 -14.89 29.71
C VAL A 21 40.35 -14.11 30.37
N GLU A 22 40.21 -12.83 30.03
CA GLU A 22 39.13 -11.97 30.50
C GLU A 22 38.02 -11.87 29.45
N GLN A 23 36.79 -12.17 29.85
CA GLN A 23 35.62 -12.06 28.97
C GLN A 23 35.21 -10.58 28.82
N ARG A 24 35.50 -9.95 27.67
CA ARG A 24 35.06 -8.57 27.38
C ARG A 24 33.64 -8.46 26.85
N ALA A 25 33.24 -9.37 25.97
CA ALA A 25 31.89 -9.44 25.39
C ALA A 25 31.54 -10.91 25.14
N ARG A 26 30.26 -11.25 25.18
CA ARG A 26 29.80 -12.62 24.95
C ARG A 26 28.40 -12.64 24.35
N GLY A 27 28.23 -13.48 23.33
CA GLY A 27 26.97 -13.58 22.61
C GLY A 27 26.60 -12.26 21.92
N ARG A 28 25.30 -12.01 21.76
CA ARG A 28 24.75 -10.76 21.20
C ARG A 28 24.79 -9.56 22.17
N ALA A 29 25.47 -9.66 23.31
CA ALA A 29 25.58 -8.57 24.26
C ALA A 29 26.38 -7.39 23.65
N GLY A 30 25.66 -6.40 23.09
CA GLY A 30 26.17 -5.05 22.86
C GLY A 30 26.28 -4.52 21.43
N ALA A 31 25.80 -5.19 20.36
CA ALA A 31 26.04 -4.67 18.99
C ALA A 31 25.06 -5.02 17.86
N ALA A 32 23.95 -5.74 18.08
CA ALA A 32 22.91 -5.84 17.06
C ALA A 32 21.82 -4.81 17.41
N ALA A 33 21.97 -3.58 16.91
CA ALA A 33 20.93 -2.58 17.07
C ALA A 33 19.69 -3.05 16.29
N GLU A 34 18.56 -3.20 16.99
CA GLU A 34 17.24 -3.34 16.38
C GLU A 34 17.00 -2.06 15.55
N HIS A 35 16.77 -2.21 14.25
CA HIS A 35 16.56 -1.09 13.33
C HIS A 35 15.16 -1.17 12.74
N LEU A 36 14.15 -0.81 13.53
CA LEU A 36 12.76 -0.88 13.12
C LEU A 36 12.24 0.50 12.70
N GLY A 37 11.82 0.61 11.45
CA GLY A 37 11.08 1.75 10.92
C GLY A 37 9.56 1.52 11.00
N LEU A 38 8.80 2.56 11.28
CA LEU A 38 7.33 2.52 11.28
C LEU A 38 6.75 3.45 10.22
N GLN A 39 5.99 2.88 9.29
CA GLN A 39 5.10 3.61 8.40
C GLN A 39 3.66 3.48 8.88
N ARG A 40 2.96 4.59 9.05
CA ARG A 40 1.61 4.62 9.62
C ARG A 40 0.63 5.42 8.76
N GLU A 41 -0.48 4.80 8.38
CA GLU A 41 -1.65 5.53 7.88
C GLU A 41 -2.67 5.69 9.01
N LEU A 42 -3.08 6.92 9.33
CA LEU A 42 -4.10 7.22 10.33
C LEU A 42 -5.35 7.79 9.68
N TRP A 43 -6.52 7.25 10.01
CA TRP A 43 -7.81 7.78 9.58
C TRP A 43 -8.62 8.25 10.77
N LEU A 44 -9.05 9.52 10.73
CA LEU A 44 -10.04 10.05 11.66
C LEU A 44 -11.43 9.55 11.25
N ASP A 45 -12.16 8.95 12.19
CA ASP A 45 -13.57 8.61 11.95
C ASP A 45 -14.37 9.85 11.55
N PHE A 46 -15.43 9.69 10.76
CA PHE A 46 -16.21 10.84 10.28
C PHE A 46 -16.91 11.60 11.42
N ASP A 47 -17.27 10.91 12.50
CA ASP A 47 -17.80 11.52 13.72
C ASP A 47 -16.74 12.30 14.53
N GLY A 48 -15.46 12.16 14.16
CA GLY A 48 -14.33 12.79 14.78
C GLY A 48 -14.06 12.31 16.20
N ARG A 49 -14.43 11.08 16.59
CA ARG A 49 -14.21 10.57 17.95
C ARG A 49 -12.96 9.69 18.07
N GLY A 50 -12.74 8.76 17.16
CA GLY A 50 -11.61 7.82 17.21
C GLY A 50 -10.66 7.93 16.01
N LEU A 51 -9.55 7.20 16.10
CA LEU A 51 -8.58 7.03 15.01
C LEU A 51 -8.38 5.54 14.74
N TYR A 52 -8.34 5.15 13.47
CA TYR A 52 -7.79 3.86 13.05
C TYR A 52 -6.37 4.09 12.55
N ALA A 53 -5.42 3.25 12.93
CA ALA A 53 -4.05 3.28 12.43
C ALA A 53 -3.74 1.95 11.74
N ARG A 54 -3.21 2.02 10.54
CA ARG A 54 -2.58 0.88 9.86
C ARG A 54 -1.07 1.11 9.91
N ASP A 55 -0.41 0.26 10.67
CA ASP A 55 1.03 0.29 10.88
C ASP A 55 1.71 -0.75 9.99
N ARG A 56 2.84 -0.38 9.42
CA ARG A 56 3.78 -1.30 8.79
C ARG A 56 5.14 -1.12 9.47
N LEU A 57 5.60 -2.15 10.18
CA LEU A 57 6.92 -2.17 10.82
C LEU A 57 7.87 -2.96 9.93
N GLN A 58 9.03 -2.35 9.63
CA GLN A 58 10.02 -2.94 8.74
C GLN A 58 11.43 -2.87 9.33
N GLY A 59 12.20 -3.94 9.14
CA GLY A 59 13.63 -3.98 9.43
C GLY A 59 14.03 -5.15 10.34
N PRO A 60 15.35 -5.28 10.63
CA PRO A 60 15.87 -6.41 11.38
C PRO A 60 15.40 -6.37 12.84
N LEU A 61 14.80 -7.48 13.28
CA LEU A 61 14.39 -7.71 14.66
C LEU A 61 15.44 -8.58 15.36
N ALA A 62 16.05 -8.05 16.42
CA ALA A 62 17.07 -8.76 17.20
C ALA A 62 16.60 -8.95 18.64
N GLY A 63 16.86 -10.12 19.23
CA GLY A 63 16.75 -10.32 20.68
C GLY A 63 15.33 -10.37 21.26
N THR A 64 14.28 -10.39 20.44
CA THR A 64 12.91 -10.61 20.92
C THR A 64 12.01 -11.25 19.87
N ASP A 65 11.13 -12.11 20.35
CA ASP A 65 10.15 -12.85 19.57
C ASP A 65 8.72 -12.27 19.73
N ARG A 66 8.59 -11.13 20.41
CA ARG A 66 7.28 -10.54 20.73
C ARG A 66 7.27 -9.01 20.60
N LEU A 67 6.22 -8.51 19.95
CA LEU A 67 5.94 -7.08 19.83
C LEU A 67 4.61 -6.75 20.51
N ASP A 68 4.66 -5.85 21.49
CA ASP A 68 3.51 -5.42 22.28
C ASP A 68 3.12 -3.96 21.97
N VAL A 69 1.82 -3.71 21.96
CA VAL A 69 1.16 -2.40 21.90
C VAL A 69 0.56 -2.08 23.26
N GLY A 70 0.75 -0.85 23.73
CA GLY A 70 0.20 -0.36 24.98
C GLY A 70 -0.98 0.60 24.82
N ALA A 71 -1.83 0.63 25.84
CA ALA A 71 -2.91 1.60 25.97
C ALA A 71 -2.40 3.06 25.81
N PRO A 72 -3.19 3.97 25.21
CA PRO A 72 -4.60 3.84 24.84
C PRO A 72 -4.84 3.17 23.48
N TRP A 73 -3.80 2.73 22.78
CA TRP A 73 -3.93 1.96 21.54
C TRP A 73 -4.31 0.51 21.83
N THR A 74 -5.21 -0.04 21.02
CA THR A 74 -5.56 -1.47 21.06
C THR A 74 -5.20 -2.13 19.74
N LEU A 75 -4.43 -3.21 19.79
CA LEU A 75 -4.11 -4.02 18.60
C LEU A 75 -5.33 -4.85 18.23
N LEU A 76 -5.83 -4.68 17.00
CA LEU A 76 -7.03 -5.37 16.51
C LEU A 76 -6.70 -6.55 15.59
N ARG A 77 -5.59 -6.45 14.87
CA ARG A 77 -5.06 -7.51 14.01
C ARG A 77 -3.56 -7.29 13.79
N ALA A 78 -2.85 -8.35 13.44
CA ALA A 78 -1.56 -8.23 12.78
C ALA A 78 -1.37 -9.35 11.76
N ALA A 79 -0.51 -9.13 10.78
CA ALA A 79 -0.09 -10.11 9.81
C ALA A 79 1.38 -9.90 9.48
N GLN A 80 2.13 -10.98 9.37
CA GLN A 80 3.53 -10.98 8.95
C GLN A 80 3.60 -11.72 7.61
N ASP A 81 4.19 -11.10 6.58
CA ASP A 81 4.28 -11.67 5.23
C ASP A 81 2.91 -12.18 4.71
N ASP A 82 1.87 -11.37 4.87
CA ASP A 82 0.44 -11.68 4.59
C ASP A 82 -0.18 -12.84 5.41
N THR A 83 0.57 -13.45 6.33
CA THR A 83 0.08 -14.50 7.22
C THR A 83 -0.50 -13.90 8.51
N PRO A 84 -1.79 -14.11 8.82
CA PRO A 84 -2.41 -13.57 10.03
C PRO A 84 -1.75 -14.10 11.32
N LEU A 85 -1.47 -13.19 12.26
CA LEU A 85 -0.93 -13.51 13.57
C LEU A 85 -2.01 -13.37 14.67
N LEU A 86 -1.95 -14.25 15.67
CA LEU A 86 -2.86 -14.25 16.80
C LEU A 86 -2.52 -13.09 17.75
N VAL A 87 -3.46 -12.18 17.94
CA VAL A 87 -3.34 -11.11 18.93
C VAL A 87 -3.59 -11.68 20.31
N THR A 88 -2.64 -11.46 21.21
CA THR A 88 -2.63 -12.02 22.56
C THR A 88 -2.37 -10.97 23.62
N HIS A 89 -2.85 -11.21 24.83
CA HIS A 89 -2.52 -10.39 25.99
C HIS A 89 -1.02 -10.48 26.30
N GLY A 90 -0.39 -9.33 26.57
CA GLY A 90 1.01 -9.25 27.00
C GLY A 90 1.19 -9.61 28.48
N ALA A 91 2.45 -9.65 28.92
CA ALA A 91 2.82 -10.00 30.29
C ALA A 91 2.24 -9.03 31.35
N SER A 92 2.08 -7.76 30.98
CA SER A 92 1.51 -6.72 31.83
C SER A 92 0.07 -6.40 31.42
N LYS A 93 -0.78 -6.12 32.41
CA LYS A 93 -2.18 -5.75 32.18
C LYS A 93 -2.28 -4.50 31.31
N GLY A 94 -3.03 -4.58 30.21
CA GLY A 94 -3.23 -3.47 29.26
C GLY A 94 -2.28 -3.48 28.06
N LEU A 95 -1.37 -4.46 27.96
CA LEU A 95 -0.58 -4.72 26.76
C LEU A 95 -1.27 -5.80 25.90
N THR A 96 -1.26 -5.59 24.59
CA THR A 96 -1.69 -6.57 23.59
C THR A 96 -0.64 -6.65 22.49
N GLY A 97 -0.30 -7.84 22.04
CA GLY A 97 0.80 -8.02 21.10
C GLY A 97 0.71 -9.30 20.29
N VAL A 98 1.74 -9.53 19.49
CA VAL A 98 1.88 -10.69 18.64
C VAL A 98 3.27 -11.31 18.77
N GLU A 99 3.31 -12.61 18.57
CA GLU A 99 4.52 -13.41 18.51
C GLU A 99 5.03 -13.41 17.05
N VAL A 100 6.28 -13.00 16.84
CA VAL A 100 6.94 -12.83 15.53
C VAL A 100 8.20 -13.70 15.46
N ARG A 101 8.51 -14.27 14.30
CA ARG A 101 9.60 -15.26 14.16
C ARG A 101 10.59 -14.96 13.04
N ALA A 102 10.36 -13.90 12.26
CA ALA A 102 11.28 -13.49 11.21
C ALA A 102 12.42 -12.64 11.76
N ALA A 103 13.62 -12.88 11.25
CA ALA A 103 14.81 -12.07 11.55
C ALA A 103 14.74 -10.68 10.89
N ASP A 104 14.13 -10.60 9.71
CA ASP A 104 13.78 -9.34 9.04
C ASP A 104 12.25 -9.22 9.06
N LEU A 105 11.75 -8.20 9.76
CA LEU A 105 10.33 -8.05 10.03
C LEU A 105 9.67 -7.27 8.89
N ASP A 106 8.58 -7.78 8.34
CA ASP A 106 7.57 -6.98 7.61
C ASP A 106 6.19 -7.26 8.22
N LEU A 107 5.84 -6.47 9.23
CA LEU A 107 4.62 -6.64 10.01
C LEU A 107 3.60 -5.56 9.65
N VAL A 108 2.41 -5.98 9.22
CA VAL A 108 1.25 -5.09 9.05
C VAL A 108 0.30 -5.27 10.21
N ALA A 109 -0.03 -4.18 10.91
CA ALA A 109 -0.88 -4.20 12.10
C ALA A 109 -2.00 -3.15 12.01
N GLY A 110 -3.19 -3.54 12.45
CA GLY A 110 -4.35 -2.66 12.58
C GLY A 110 -4.56 -2.27 14.03
N LEU A 111 -4.42 -0.98 14.35
CA LEU A 111 -4.56 -0.43 15.69
C LEU A 111 -5.75 0.52 15.76
N ARG A 112 -6.33 0.63 16.95
CA ARG A 112 -7.45 1.53 17.22
C ARG A 112 -7.20 2.39 18.43
N LEU A 113 -7.48 3.68 18.27
CA LEU A 113 -7.64 4.63 19.37
C LEU A 113 -9.13 4.96 19.47
N PRO A 114 -9.85 4.45 20.47
CA PRO A 114 -11.31 4.58 20.55
C PRO A 114 -11.77 6.03 20.77
N THR A 115 -11.01 6.79 21.56
CA THR A 115 -11.29 8.20 21.86
C THR A 115 -10.04 9.03 21.69
N ARG A 116 -10.09 10.03 20.81
CA ARG A 116 -9.05 11.04 20.69
C ARG A 116 -9.15 12.01 21.86
N GLY A 117 -8.03 12.28 22.53
CA GLY A 117 -7.98 13.26 23.60
C GLY A 117 -6.58 13.35 24.18
N GLY A 118 -6.13 14.56 24.46
CA GLY A 118 -4.85 14.80 25.13
C GLY A 118 -3.63 14.41 24.31
N ARG A 119 -2.57 14.00 25.02
CA ARG A 119 -1.34 13.44 24.47
C ARG A 119 -1.51 11.94 24.31
N VAL A 120 -1.13 11.42 23.15
CA VAL A 120 -1.20 10.00 22.81
C VAL A 120 0.23 9.53 22.50
N PRO A 121 0.64 8.29 22.84
CA PRO A 121 1.93 7.75 22.44
C PRO A 121 2.12 7.85 20.91
N ALA A 122 3.28 8.33 20.47
CA ALA A 122 3.58 8.55 19.06
C ALA A 122 3.55 7.25 18.26
N THR A 123 4.11 6.17 18.82
CA THR A 123 4.16 4.83 18.22
C THR A 123 3.08 3.92 18.79
N GLY A 124 2.89 3.88 20.11
CA GLY A 124 2.03 2.90 20.79
C GLY A 124 2.68 1.53 21.00
N TRP A 125 3.70 1.20 20.20
CA TRP A 125 4.54 0.02 20.36
C TRP A 125 5.50 0.17 21.54
N GLN A 126 5.70 -0.89 22.32
CA GLN A 126 6.60 -0.93 23.47
C GLN A 126 8.07 -1.21 23.05
N ARG A 127 8.52 -0.52 21.99
CA ARG A 127 9.87 -0.63 21.41
C ARG A 127 10.36 0.74 20.95
N THR A 128 11.68 0.89 20.93
CA THR A 128 12.36 2.05 20.35
C THR A 128 12.43 1.88 18.84
N LEU A 129 11.96 2.86 18.07
CA LEU A 129 11.93 2.81 16.60
C LEU A 129 12.90 3.85 16.04
N ASP A 130 13.56 3.56 14.92
CA ASP A 130 14.56 4.46 14.32
C ASP A 130 13.94 5.72 13.71
N GLY A 131 12.68 5.62 13.31
CA GLY A 131 11.93 6.70 12.70
C GLY A 131 10.47 6.32 12.50
N VAL A 132 9.62 7.33 12.48
CA VAL A 132 8.18 7.16 12.26
C VAL A 132 7.74 8.11 11.17
N GLU A 133 7.15 7.56 10.11
CA GLU A 133 6.47 8.33 9.07
C GLU A 133 4.98 8.05 9.15
N ALA A 134 4.18 9.11 9.22
CA ALA A 134 2.73 8.96 9.33
C ALA A 134 1.96 9.88 8.38
N ILE A 135 0.88 9.36 7.81
CA ILE A 135 -0.08 10.12 7.00
C ILE A 135 -1.41 10.16 7.74
N LEU A 136 -1.84 11.35 8.16
CA LEU A 136 -3.13 11.59 8.80
C LEU A 136 -4.18 12.00 7.76
N HIS A 137 -5.15 11.14 7.54
CA HIS A 137 -6.33 11.36 6.71
C HIS A 137 -7.45 11.99 7.54
N LEU A 138 -7.87 13.19 7.14
CA LEU A 138 -8.99 13.91 7.74
C LEU A 138 -10.16 14.01 6.75
N PRO A 139 -11.39 13.68 7.19
CA PRO A 139 -12.56 13.79 6.32
C PRO A 139 -12.91 15.25 6.05
N TYR A 140 -13.83 15.48 5.10
CA TYR A 140 -14.23 16.81 4.66
C TYR A 140 -14.58 17.77 5.82
N GLY A 141 -14.10 19.00 5.74
CA GLY A 141 -14.33 20.04 6.74
C GLY A 141 -13.46 19.96 7.99
N TYR A 142 -12.71 18.89 8.22
CA TYR A 142 -11.71 18.84 9.29
C TYR A 142 -10.38 19.42 8.81
N ARG A 143 -9.62 20.05 9.72
CA ARG A 143 -8.28 20.58 9.43
C ARG A 143 -7.32 20.35 10.57
N LEU A 144 -6.08 19.99 10.26
CA LEU A 144 -5.00 19.91 11.24
C LEU A 144 -4.44 21.32 11.49
N LEU A 145 -4.60 21.81 12.72
CA LEU A 145 -4.01 23.09 13.15
C LEU A 145 -2.53 22.89 13.49
N GLY A 146 -2.19 21.81 14.17
CA GLY A 146 -0.82 21.46 14.53
C GLY A 146 -0.72 20.07 15.14
N ALA A 147 0.49 19.53 15.19
CA ALA A 147 0.80 18.24 15.81
C ALA A 147 2.00 18.37 16.78
N PRO A 148 1.88 19.14 17.88
CA PRO A 148 2.95 19.23 18.87
C PRO A 148 3.36 17.84 19.38
N GLY A 149 4.66 17.59 19.38
CA GLY A 149 5.26 16.29 19.67
C GLY A 149 5.64 15.47 18.44
N ALA A 150 5.30 15.93 17.23
CA ALA A 150 5.92 15.48 15.97
C ALA A 150 7.01 16.47 15.55
N ASP A 151 8.13 15.97 15.05
CA ASP A 151 9.26 16.80 14.62
C ASP A 151 8.95 17.50 13.30
N ARG A 152 8.29 16.79 12.38
CA ARG A 152 7.86 17.31 11.08
C ARG A 152 6.35 17.23 10.95
N SER A 153 5.71 18.36 10.64
CA SER A 153 4.28 18.42 10.28
C SER A 153 3.99 19.51 9.23
N PRO A 154 4.69 19.48 8.07
CA PRO A 154 4.77 20.60 7.11
C PRO A 154 3.42 21.06 6.59
N ASP A 155 2.46 20.14 6.51
CA ASP A 155 1.13 20.41 5.97
C ASP A 155 0.15 20.98 7.04
N SER A 156 0.54 21.10 8.31
CA SER A 156 -0.32 21.66 9.37
C SER A 156 -0.46 23.18 9.28
N TRP A 157 -1.59 23.74 9.71
CA TRP A 157 -1.83 25.19 9.57
C TRP A 157 -0.75 26.06 10.23
N VAL A 158 -0.22 25.65 11.40
CA VAL A 158 0.86 26.37 12.09
C VAL A 158 2.20 26.23 11.35
N ALA A 159 2.55 25.03 10.88
CA ALA A 159 3.85 24.77 10.24
C ALA A 159 3.98 25.33 8.82
N GLN A 160 2.86 25.61 8.14
CA GLN A 160 2.86 26.22 6.80
C GLN A 160 3.31 27.70 6.81
N TRP A 161 3.31 28.36 7.97
CA TRP A 161 3.75 29.76 8.07
C TRP A 161 5.27 29.87 7.89
N SER A 162 5.70 30.66 6.90
CA SER A 162 7.10 31.08 6.79
C SER A 162 7.35 32.42 7.49
N LEU A 163 8.62 32.72 7.79
CA LEU A 163 9.06 34.05 8.25
C LEU A 163 8.64 35.17 7.27
N LEU A 164 8.69 34.89 5.97
CA LEU A 164 8.25 35.81 4.93
C LEU A 164 6.74 36.07 5.01
N ASP A 165 5.93 35.04 5.25
CA ASP A 165 4.48 35.18 5.39
C ASP A 165 4.12 36.04 6.60
N LEU A 166 4.76 35.83 7.74
CA LEU A 166 4.58 36.64 8.94
C LEU A 166 4.95 38.11 8.67
N PHE A 167 6.07 38.36 7.98
CA PHE A 167 6.48 39.71 7.59
C PHE A 167 5.46 40.37 6.65
N VAL A 168 5.01 39.68 5.60
CA VAL A 168 4.04 40.21 4.63
C VAL A 168 2.69 40.49 5.30
N VAL A 169 2.20 39.59 6.15
CA VAL A 169 0.95 39.78 6.90
C VAL A 169 1.05 40.98 7.85
N ALA A 170 2.16 41.09 8.59
CA ALA A 170 2.40 42.22 9.48
C ALA A 170 2.49 43.56 8.70
N LEU A 171 3.18 43.57 7.56
CA LEU A 171 3.30 44.75 6.70
C LEU A 171 1.92 45.21 6.18
N ILE A 172 1.12 44.31 5.63
CA ILE A 172 -0.22 44.65 5.12
C ILE A 172 -1.13 45.13 6.26
N ALA A 173 -1.09 44.46 7.43
CA ALA A 173 -1.86 44.88 8.60
C ALA A 173 -1.43 46.26 9.10
N LEU A 174 -0.12 46.57 9.11
CA LEU A 174 0.40 47.88 9.48
C LEU A 174 -0.01 48.97 8.49
N LEU A 175 0.06 48.69 7.18
CA LEU A 175 -0.41 49.60 6.13
C LEU A 175 -1.90 49.88 6.28
N ALA A 176 -2.71 48.85 6.55
CA ALA A 176 -4.14 49.00 6.82
C ALA A 176 -4.39 49.82 8.09
N GLY A 177 -3.61 49.60 9.14
CA GLY A 177 -3.64 50.37 10.38
C GLY A 177 -3.29 51.85 10.19
N ARG A 178 -2.27 52.16 9.38
CA ARG A 178 -1.90 53.54 9.03
C ARG A 178 -2.97 54.22 8.16
N LEU A 179 -3.68 53.45 7.34
CA LEU A 179 -4.77 53.96 6.51
C LEU A 179 -6.08 54.16 7.31
N LEU A 180 -6.45 53.24 8.19
CA LEU A 180 -7.81 53.18 8.78
C LEU A 180 -7.84 53.34 10.32
N GLY A 181 -6.68 53.30 10.99
CA GLY A 181 -6.54 53.29 12.45
C GLY A 181 -6.23 51.89 13.02
N TRP A 182 -5.73 51.85 14.26
CA TRP A 182 -5.29 50.61 14.93
C TRP A 182 -6.34 49.48 15.01
N PRO A 183 -7.63 49.73 15.30
CA PRO A 183 -8.62 48.64 15.32
C PRO A 183 -8.74 47.90 13.98
N TRP A 184 -8.54 48.61 12.87
CA TRP A 184 -8.59 48.02 11.52
C TRP A 184 -7.30 47.28 11.15
N ALA A 185 -6.19 47.55 11.84
CA ALA A 185 -4.99 46.71 11.75
C ALA A 185 -5.29 45.30 12.29
N LEU A 186 -6.02 45.19 13.41
CA LEU A 186 -6.44 43.91 13.99
C LEU A 186 -7.43 43.15 13.09
N VAL A 187 -8.40 43.86 12.49
CA VAL A 187 -9.33 43.27 11.51
C VAL A 187 -8.58 42.74 10.28
N ALA A 188 -7.65 43.53 9.74
CA ALA A 188 -6.82 43.11 8.61
C ALA A 188 -5.93 41.93 8.98
N LEU A 189 -5.30 41.95 10.15
CA LEU A 189 -4.49 40.84 10.67
C LEU A 189 -5.31 39.56 10.81
N GLY A 190 -6.51 39.64 11.38
CA GLY A 190 -7.41 38.49 11.52
C GLY A 190 -7.82 37.91 10.18
N PHE A 191 -8.17 38.75 9.20
CA PHE A 191 -8.49 38.28 7.84
C PHE A 191 -7.27 37.62 7.18
N LEU A 192 -6.10 38.26 7.23
CA LEU A 192 -4.88 37.76 6.60
C LEU A 192 -4.44 36.44 7.23
N ALA A 193 -4.50 36.32 8.55
CA ALA A 193 -4.16 35.08 9.26
C ALA A 193 -5.08 33.90 8.86
N LEU A 194 -6.39 34.15 8.74
CA LEU A 194 -7.34 33.11 8.33
C LEU A 194 -7.26 32.78 6.83
N SER A 195 -6.88 33.73 5.99
CA SER A 195 -6.89 33.58 4.53
C SER A 195 -5.54 33.19 3.91
N GLN A 196 -4.44 33.18 4.68
CA GLN A 196 -3.09 32.97 4.15
C GLN A 196 -2.93 31.66 3.37
N HIS A 197 -3.51 30.58 3.89
CA HIS A 197 -3.47 29.23 3.29
C HIS A 197 -4.74 28.90 2.48
N GLU A 198 -5.58 29.90 2.20
CA GLU A 198 -6.76 29.75 1.35
C GLU A 198 -6.45 30.15 -0.09
N PHE A 199 -6.74 29.23 -1.01
CA PHE A 199 -6.63 29.52 -2.43
C PHE A 199 -7.61 30.62 -2.87
N GLY A 200 -7.13 31.56 -3.68
CA GLY A 200 -7.96 32.61 -4.29
C GLY A 200 -8.27 33.82 -3.40
N ALA A 201 -7.73 33.91 -2.18
CA ALA A 201 -7.94 35.07 -1.31
C ALA A 201 -7.37 36.37 -1.95
N PRO A 202 -8.12 37.48 -1.96
CA PRO A 202 -7.71 38.75 -2.61
C PRO A 202 -6.66 39.54 -1.81
N ARG A 203 -5.63 38.87 -1.28
CA ARG A 203 -4.62 39.47 -0.40
C ARG A 203 -3.79 40.56 -1.08
N TRP A 204 -3.31 40.30 -2.30
CA TRP A 204 -2.42 41.22 -3.02
C TRP A 204 -3.16 42.41 -3.62
N THR A 205 -4.36 42.20 -4.14
CA THR A 205 -5.21 43.30 -4.65
C THR A 205 -5.63 44.23 -3.52
N LEU A 206 -5.96 43.67 -2.35
CA LEU A 206 -6.20 44.43 -1.12
C LEU A 206 -4.95 45.19 -0.65
N ALA A 207 -3.80 44.52 -0.58
CA ALA A 207 -2.53 45.13 -0.17
C ALA A 207 -2.15 46.33 -1.06
N LEU A 208 -2.24 46.16 -2.38
CA LEU A 208 -1.93 47.21 -3.35
C LEU A 208 -2.94 48.37 -3.27
N ALA A 209 -4.23 48.07 -3.07
CA ALA A 209 -5.25 49.10 -2.85
C ALA A 209 -4.94 49.94 -1.61
N VAL A 210 -4.61 49.29 -0.48
CA VAL A 210 -4.26 49.97 0.77
C VAL A 210 -2.98 50.80 0.60
N ALA A 211 -1.94 50.24 -0.03
CA ALA A 211 -0.67 50.94 -0.27
C ALA A 211 -0.85 52.20 -1.14
N LEU A 212 -1.56 52.08 -2.27
CA LEU A 212 -1.82 53.22 -3.16
C LEU A 212 -2.66 54.30 -2.49
N LEU A 213 -3.71 53.92 -1.75
CA LEU A 213 -4.55 54.87 -1.02
C LEU A 213 -3.79 55.55 0.14
N LEU A 214 -2.82 54.88 0.74
CA LEU A 214 -1.95 55.47 1.77
C LEU A 214 -0.97 56.48 1.15
N VAL A 215 -0.34 56.14 0.02
CA VAL A 215 0.57 57.05 -0.71
C VAL A 215 -0.16 58.32 -1.16
N VAL A 216 -1.43 58.22 -1.57
CA VAL A 216 -2.28 59.36 -1.94
C VAL A 216 -2.50 60.34 -0.77
N ARG A 217 -2.40 59.91 0.49
CA ARG A 217 -2.48 60.81 1.65
C ARG A 217 -1.24 61.66 1.83
N ALA A 218 -0.07 61.20 1.38
CA ALA A 218 1.20 61.91 1.50
C ALA A 218 1.53 62.79 0.28
N LEU A 219 0.84 62.60 -0.85
CA LEU A 219 1.06 63.36 -2.08
C LEU A 219 0.33 64.72 -2.08
N PRO A 220 0.97 65.81 -2.54
CA PRO A 220 0.31 67.10 -2.77
C PRO A 220 -0.67 67.05 -3.95
N GLU A 221 -1.55 68.04 -4.06
CA GLU A 221 -2.52 68.12 -5.17
C GLU A 221 -1.83 68.20 -6.54
N GLY A 222 -2.13 67.24 -7.42
CA GLY A 222 -1.50 67.14 -8.73
C GLY A 222 -1.87 65.86 -9.47
N ARG A 223 -1.39 65.71 -10.72
CA ARG A 223 -1.73 64.57 -11.60
C ARG A 223 -1.34 63.21 -11.00
N LEU A 224 -0.23 63.14 -10.25
CA LEU A 224 0.23 61.94 -9.54
C LEU A 224 -0.73 61.51 -8.42
N ARG A 225 -1.26 62.46 -7.63
CA ARG A 225 -2.26 62.18 -6.59
C ARG A 225 -3.57 61.68 -7.21
N THR A 226 -3.99 62.26 -8.33
CA THR A 226 -5.17 61.82 -9.08
C THR A 226 -4.97 60.42 -9.67
N ALA A 227 -3.81 60.15 -10.27
CA ALA A 227 -3.46 58.83 -10.81
C ALA A 227 -3.39 57.76 -9.71
N GLY A 228 -2.75 58.07 -8.57
CA GLY A 228 -2.69 57.17 -7.41
C GLY A 228 -4.07 56.91 -6.80
N ARG A 229 -4.95 57.92 -6.73
CA ARG A 229 -6.33 57.76 -6.23
C ARG A 229 -7.16 56.88 -7.18
N VAL A 230 -7.06 57.11 -8.49
CA VAL A 230 -7.72 56.28 -9.50
C VAL A 230 -7.19 54.85 -9.45
N GLY A 231 -5.87 54.66 -9.35
CA GLY A 231 -5.23 53.35 -9.22
C GLY A 231 -5.65 52.62 -7.94
N GLY A 232 -5.66 53.30 -6.79
CA GLY A 232 -6.10 52.71 -5.51
C GLY A 232 -7.58 52.33 -5.51
N VAL A 233 -8.46 53.17 -6.07
CA VAL A 233 -9.89 52.84 -6.23
C VAL A 233 -10.09 51.71 -7.24
N ALA A 234 -9.32 51.67 -8.34
CA ALA A 234 -9.37 50.58 -9.31
C ALA A 234 -8.93 49.25 -8.69
N MET A 235 -7.85 49.25 -7.89
CA MET A 235 -7.40 48.06 -7.17
C MET A 235 -8.39 47.62 -6.08
N LEU A 236 -9.03 48.57 -5.39
CA LEU A 236 -10.10 48.26 -4.44
C LEU A 236 -11.32 47.64 -5.15
N ALA A 237 -11.71 48.18 -6.30
CA ALA A 237 -12.79 47.62 -7.11
C ALA A 237 -12.43 46.22 -7.64
N LEU A 238 -11.17 46.02 -8.05
CA LEU A 238 -10.66 44.70 -8.43
C LEU A 238 -10.67 43.73 -7.25
N ALA A 239 -10.24 44.16 -6.06
CA ALA A 239 -10.29 43.35 -4.85
C ALA A 239 -11.73 42.96 -4.48
N ALA A 240 -12.69 43.89 -4.59
CA ALA A 240 -14.11 43.60 -4.36
C ALA A 240 -14.68 42.64 -5.41
N LEU A 241 -14.31 42.80 -6.68
CA LEU A 241 -14.71 41.88 -7.75
C LEU A 241 -14.12 40.48 -7.53
N TRP A 242 -12.85 40.39 -7.13
CA TRP A 242 -12.16 39.14 -6.82
C TRP A 242 -12.66 38.47 -5.53
N THR A 243 -13.24 39.25 -4.62
CA THR A 243 -13.89 38.73 -3.41
C THR A 243 -15.13 37.92 -3.74
N LEU A 244 -15.84 38.21 -4.84
CA LEU A 244 -17.06 37.48 -5.21
C LEU A 244 -16.80 35.98 -5.47
N PRO A 245 -15.89 35.56 -6.38
CA PRO A 245 -15.60 34.15 -6.59
C PRO A 245 -14.99 33.50 -5.33
N PHE A 246 -14.12 34.21 -4.61
CA PHE A 246 -13.55 33.71 -3.35
C PHE A 246 -14.64 33.44 -2.29
N ALA A 247 -15.51 34.40 -2.03
CA ALA A 247 -16.61 34.27 -1.07
C ALA A 247 -17.61 33.19 -1.50
N ALA A 248 -17.87 33.05 -2.81
CA ALA A 248 -18.73 31.99 -3.34
C ALA A 248 -18.16 30.60 -3.05
N VAL A 249 -16.86 30.39 -3.30
CA VAL A 249 -16.18 29.10 -2.96
C VAL A 249 -16.20 28.86 -1.46
N GLN A 250 -15.85 29.86 -0.66
CA GLN A 250 -15.79 29.72 0.80
C GLN A 250 -17.18 29.47 1.42
N LEU A 251 -18.22 30.15 0.95
CA LEU A 251 -19.60 29.93 1.40
C LEU A 251 -20.15 28.59 0.93
N ARG A 252 -19.80 28.15 -0.29
CA ARG A 252 -20.14 26.81 -0.79
C ARG A 252 -19.54 25.74 0.12
N ASP A 253 -18.26 25.86 0.49
CA ASP A 253 -17.61 24.90 1.39
C ASP A 253 -18.17 24.96 2.82
N VAL A 254 -18.72 26.11 3.25
CA VAL A 254 -19.43 26.23 4.54
C VAL A 254 -20.74 25.46 4.54
N LEU A 255 -21.52 25.57 3.46
CA LEU A 255 -22.83 24.91 3.31
C LEU A 255 -22.69 23.43 2.93
N HIS A 256 -21.68 23.12 2.11
CA HIS A 256 -21.42 21.81 1.51
C HIS A 256 -19.92 21.47 1.64
N PRO A 257 -19.43 21.15 2.85
CA PRO A 257 -18.01 20.83 3.07
C PRO A 257 -17.52 19.64 2.25
N GLN A 258 -18.42 18.73 1.86
CA GLN A 258 -18.11 17.59 1.00
C GLN A 258 -17.63 17.96 -0.42
N LEU A 259 -17.69 19.25 -0.79
CA LEU A 259 -17.16 19.78 -2.05
C LEU A 259 -15.78 20.43 -1.90
N GLU A 260 -15.17 20.36 -0.71
CA GLU A 260 -13.82 20.84 -0.47
C GLU A 260 -12.82 20.04 -1.32
N GLY A 261 -11.92 20.74 -2.04
CA GLY A 261 -10.95 20.13 -2.96
C GLY A 261 -11.42 19.99 -4.42
N ASP A 262 -12.73 19.91 -4.66
CA ASP A 262 -13.34 19.77 -6.00
C ASP A 262 -13.30 21.08 -6.84
N ALA A 263 -12.79 22.17 -6.25
CA ALA A 263 -12.68 23.47 -6.91
C ALA A 263 -11.45 23.57 -7.84
N LEU A 264 -10.39 22.77 -7.61
CA LEU A 264 -9.19 22.76 -8.46
C LEU A 264 -9.42 22.02 -9.79
N THR A 265 -10.38 21.10 -9.83
CA THR A 265 -10.86 20.37 -11.02
C THR A 265 -11.78 21.19 -11.92
N ALA A 266 -12.28 22.34 -11.45
CA ALA A 266 -13.20 23.23 -12.18
C ALA A 266 -12.50 24.35 -12.99
N LEU A 267 -11.18 24.51 -12.85
CA LEU A 267 -10.38 25.23 -13.84
C LEU A 267 -10.23 24.35 -15.09
N PRO A 268 -10.26 24.90 -16.32
CA PRO A 268 -10.03 24.13 -17.53
C PRO A 268 -8.56 23.71 -17.57
N VAL A 269 -8.23 22.61 -16.90
CA VAL A 269 -6.96 21.90 -17.06
C VAL A 269 -7.02 21.19 -18.42
N PRO A 270 -5.98 21.29 -19.27
CA PRO A 270 -5.97 20.60 -20.56
C PRO A 270 -6.24 19.10 -20.38
N TYR A 271 -7.04 18.55 -21.30
CA TYR A 271 -7.57 17.17 -21.31
C TYR A 271 -6.50 16.08 -21.04
N ALA A 272 -5.23 16.35 -21.33
CA ALA A 272 -4.09 15.49 -21.08
C ALA A 272 -3.85 15.17 -19.59
N ALA A 273 -3.96 16.15 -18.69
CA ALA A 273 -3.77 15.90 -17.25
C ALA A 273 -4.94 15.13 -16.63
N LYS A 274 -6.14 15.24 -17.22
CA LYS A 274 -7.29 14.39 -16.86
C LYS A 274 -7.10 12.95 -17.33
N GLN A 275 -6.41 12.71 -18.45
CA GLN A 275 -6.07 11.37 -18.91
C GLN A 275 -4.96 10.74 -18.06
N GLU A 276 -3.93 11.48 -17.64
CA GLU A 276 -2.89 10.99 -16.71
C GLU A 276 -3.47 10.68 -15.33
N ALA A 277 -4.35 11.54 -14.80
CA ALA A 277 -5.04 11.26 -13.54
C ALA A 277 -6.01 10.07 -13.65
N ALA A 278 -6.75 9.96 -14.76
CA ALA A 278 -7.66 8.84 -14.99
C ALA A 278 -6.93 7.52 -15.32
N THR A 279 -5.72 7.58 -15.88
CA THR A 279 -4.86 6.39 -16.09
C THR A 279 -4.19 5.98 -14.80
N ALA A 280 -3.69 6.91 -13.98
CA ALA A 280 -3.19 6.61 -12.63
C ALA A 280 -4.28 6.05 -11.70
N GLU A 281 -5.53 6.55 -11.81
CA GLU A 281 -6.67 6.03 -11.07
C GLU A 281 -7.17 4.67 -11.61
N ARG A 282 -6.96 4.39 -12.91
CA ARG A 282 -7.19 3.06 -13.52
C ARG A 282 -6.10 2.07 -13.13
N GLU A 283 -4.83 2.47 -13.14
CA GLU A 283 -3.69 1.65 -12.73
C GLU A 283 -3.78 1.31 -11.25
N ALA A 284 -4.17 2.26 -10.39
CA ALA A 284 -4.44 2.03 -8.98
C ALA A 284 -5.66 1.11 -8.74
N ARG A 285 -6.68 1.13 -9.61
CA ARG A 285 -7.80 0.16 -9.58
C ARG A 285 -7.41 -1.24 -10.07
N VAL A 286 -6.51 -1.32 -11.04
CA VAL A 286 -6.03 -2.60 -11.62
C VAL A 286 -5.07 -3.31 -10.66
N GLN A 287 -4.34 -2.56 -9.83
CA GLN A 287 -3.41 -3.12 -8.85
C GLN A 287 -4.09 -3.82 -7.65
N TYR A 288 -5.42 -3.69 -7.50
CA TYR A 288 -6.20 -4.32 -6.42
C TYR A 288 -7.36 -5.21 -6.92
N ALA A 289 -7.40 -5.54 -8.22
CA ALA A 289 -8.32 -6.53 -8.75
C ALA A 289 -7.61 -7.89 -8.84
N PRO A 290 -8.17 -9.00 -8.31
CA PRO A 290 -7.61 -10.32 -8.57
C PRO A 290 -7.61 -10.55 -10.08
N ALA A 291 -6.47 -11.04 -10.61
CA ALA A 291 -6.25 -11.22 -12.03
C ALA A 291 -7.36 -12.10 -12.63
N ALA A 292 -8.23 -11.51 -13.45
CA ALA A 292 -9.15 -12.29 -14.27
C ALA A 292 -8.33 -13.15 -15.25
N PRO A 293 -8.69 -14.43 -15.45
CA PRO A 293 -7.99 -15.28 -16.41
C PRO A 293 -8.11 -14.68 -17.81
N LYS A 294 -6.95 -14.47 -18.47
CA LYS A 294 -6.88 -14.05 -19.87
C LYS A 294 -7.61 -15.08 -20.73
N VAL A 295 -8.80 -14.73 -21.22
CA VAL A 295 -9.47 -15.45 -22.29
C VAL A 295 -8.64 -15.26 -23.56
N LEU A 296 -7.99 -16.32 -24.03
CA LEU A 296 -7.35 -16.33 -25.35
C LEU A 296 -8.42 -16.04 -26.42
N PRO A 297 -8.12 -15.20 -27.43
CA PRO A 297 -9.02 -15.04 -28.56
C PRO A 297 -9.14 -16.38 -29.30
N SER A 298 -10.39 -16.82 -29.49
CA SER A 298 -10.75 -18.00 -30.27
C SER A 298 -10.24 -17.85 -31.71
N ARG A 299 -9.48 -18.84 -32.16
CA ARG A 299 -9.05 -19.05 -33.55
C ARG A 299 -10.28 -19.14 -34.48
N PRO A 300 -10.26 -18.56 -35.69
CA PRO A 300 -11.35 -18.74 -36.65
C PRO A 300 -11.45 -20.21 -37.11
N PRO A 301 -12.65 -20.69 -37.48
CA PRO A 301 -12.87 -22.08 -37.84
C PRO A 301 -12.26 -22.37 -39.22
N VAL A 302 -11.42 -23.39 -39.30
CA VAL A 302 -11.00 -23.98 -40.57
C VAL A 302 -12.08 -24.96 -40.99
N SER A 303 -12.61 -24.73 -42.19
CA SER A 303 -13.55 -25.57 -42.92
C SER A 303 -13.01 -27.00 -43.11
N VAL A 304 -13.83 -27.98 -42.75
CA VAL A 304 -13.56 -29.42 -42.96
C VAL A 304 -14.25 -29.85 -44.26
N THR A 305 -13.49 -30.30 -45.24
CA THR A 305 -13.99 -31.14 -46.35
C THR A 305 -13.63 -32.60 -46.04
N ALA A 306 -14.59 -33.47 -46.31
CA ALA A 306 -14.60 -34.88 -45.96
C ALA A 306 -14.00 -35.77 -47.06
N GLU A 307 -13.27 -36.81 -46.63
CA GLU A 307 -13.15 -38.19 -47.15
C GLU A 307 -11.88 -38.79 -46.49
N ALA A 308 -11.71 -40.05 -46.12
CA ALA A 308 -12.52 -41.24 -45.89
C ALA A 308 -11.50 -42.34 -45.47
N VAL A 309 -11.99 -43.44 -44.88
CA VAL A 309 -11.36 -44.79 -44.80
C VAL A 309 -10.55 -45.17 -43.52
N SER A 310 -11.24 -46.02 -42.74
CA SER A 310 -10.80 -47.26 -42.05
C SER A 310 -10.14 -47.29 -40.65
N ALA A 311 -10.94 -47.86 -39.73
CA ALA A 311 -10.71 -48.91 -38.73
C ALA A 311 -9.98 -48.62 -37.39
N PRO A 312 -10.39 -49.28 -36.27
CA PRO A 312 -10.14 -48.81 -34.91
C PRO A 312 -9.14 -49.68 -34.11
N ALA A 313 -8.37 -49.06 -33.21
CA ALA A 313 -7.62 -49.72 -32.14
C ALA A 313 -7.25 -48.71 -31.02
N PRO A 314 -7.00 -49.18 -29.78
CA PRO A 314 -7.50 -48.55 -28.56
C PRO A 314 -6.61 -47.47 -27.94
N ALA A 315 -7.20 -46.74 -27.00
CA ALA A 315 -6.57 -45.73 -26.16
C ALA A 315 -5.28 -46.23 -25.47
N PRO A 316 -4.22 -45.40 -25.39
CA PRO A 316 -3.19 -45.59 -24.40
C PRO A 316 -3.63 -44.98 -23.07
N GLU A 317 -3.50 -45.78 -22.02
CA GLU A 317 -3.54 -45.39 -20.61
C GLU A 317 -2.67 -44.15 -20.36
N ASN A 318 -3.28 -43.06 -19.91
CA ASN A 318 -2.57 -41.98 -19.26
C ASN A 318 -2.15 -42.43 -17.87
N LYS A 319 -0.99 -43.11 -17.79
CA LYS A 319 -0.23 -43.22 -16.55
C LYS A 319 0.28 -41.82 -16.21
N SER A 320 -0.18 -41.30 -15.09
CA SER A 320 0.25 -40.05 -14.48
C SER A 320 1.77 -40.07 -14.30
N GLY A 321 2.48 -39.45 -15.24
CA GLY A 321 3.82 -38.96 -14.99
C GLY A 321 3.70 -37.84 -13.97
N LEU A 322 4.24 -38.07 -12.78
CA LEU A 322 4.49 -37.05 -11.77
C LEU A 322 5.21 -35.88 -12.45
N GLN A 323 4.48 -34.79 -12.67
CA GLN A 323 5.06 -33.51 -13.03
C GLN A 323 5.78 -32.98 -11.80
N THR A 324 7.11 -33.06 -11.80
CA THR A 324 7.93 -32.34 -10.85
C THR A 324 7.80 -30.85 -11.18
N ILE A 325 6.93 -30.17 -10.44
CA ILE A 325 6.86 -28.71 -10.41
C ILE A 325 8.19 -28.26 -9.79
N ALA A 326 9.07 -27.66 -10.60
CA ALA A 326 10.20 -26.91 -10.09
C ALA A 326 9.64 -25.62 -9.46
N VAL A 327 9.38 -25.69 -8.16
CA VAL A 327 9.02 -24.55 -7.33
C VAL A 327 10.27 -23.68 -7.17
N THR A 328 10.35 -22.56 -7.90
CA THR A 328 11.18 -21.40 -7.50
C THR A 328 10.50 -20.69 -6.33
N GLY A 329 10.34 -21.40 -5.22
CA GLY A 329 10.05 -20.83 -3.91
C GLY A 329 11.38 -20.63 -3.20
N SER A 330 11.46 -19.63 -2.33
CA SER A 330 12.54 -19.58 -1.36
C SER A 330 12.68 -20.96 -0.70
N PHE A 331 13.91 -21.42 -0.48
CA PHE A 331 14.12 -22.60 0.34
C PHE A 331 13.62 -22.26 1.74
N LEU A 332 12.36 -22.59 2.03
CA LEU A 332 11.84 -22.59 3.39
C LEU A 332 12.72 -23.54 4.18
N SER A 333 13.30 -23.02 5.24
CA SER A 333 14.17 -23.80 6.09
C SER A 333 13.44 -24.99 6.72
N PRO A 334 14.15 -26.07 7.09
CA PRO A 334 13.54 -27.21 7.77
C PRO A 334 12.80 -26.84 9.08
N SER A 335 13.26 -25.80 9.78
CA SER A 335 12.62 -25.23 10.97
C SER A 335 11.33 -24.48 10.63
N GLU A 336 11.32 -23.67 9.57
CA GLU A 336 10.09 -23.01 9.06
C GLU A 336 9.08 -24.03 8.54
N LEU A 337 9.55 -25.08 7.86
CA LEU A 337 8.70 -26.17 7.37
C LEU A 337 8.03 -26.93 8.52
N ALA A 338 8.76 -27.16 9.62
CA ALA A 338 8.25 -27.85 10.82
C ALA A 338 7.24 -27.02 11.62
N LEU A 339 7.21 -25.69 11.44
CA LEU A 339 6.33 -24.76 12.16
C LEU A 339 5.17 -24.21 11.29
N GLN A 340 4.95 -24.79 10.10
CA GLN A 340 3.95 -24.34 9.10
C GLN A 340 2.49 -24.32 9.58
N THR A 341 2.15 -25.03 10.65
CA THR A 341 0.82 -24.94 11.27
C THR A 341 0.93 -24.16 12.58
N PRO A 342 1.00 -22.81 12.53
CA PRO A 342 1.34 -22.00 13.69
C PRO A 342 0.29 -22.05 14.80
N TYR A 343 -0.94 -22.52 14.53
CA TYR A 343 -2.02 -22.56 15.52
C TYR A 343 -2.81 -23.86 15.48
N ALA A 344 -3.34 -24.27 16.64
CA ALA A 344 -4.17 -25.46 16.74
C ALA A 344 -5.50 -25.28 16.00
N PRO A 345 -6.08 -26.34 15.41
CA PRO A 345 -7.42 -26.31 14.81
C PRO A 345 -8.44 -25.72 15.79
N GLY A 346 -9.22 -24.73 15.33
CA GLY A 346 -10.21 -24.00 16.15
C GLY A 346 -9.69 -22.74 16.86
N SER A 347 -8.39 -22.42 16.77
CA SER A 347 -7.85 -21.15 17.29
C SER A 347 -8.34 -19.98 16.43
N VAL A 348 -9.10 -19.06 17.02
CA VAL A 348 -9.63 -17.88 16.32
C VAL A 348 -8.57 -16.79 16.24
N VAL A 349 -7.90 -16.70 15.08
CA VAL A 349 -7.04 -15.56 14.76
C VAL A 349 -7.93 -14.38 14.38
N GLN A 350 -7.65 -13.19 14.93
CA GLN A 350 -8.51 -12.03 14.74
C GLN A 350 -8.30 -11.45 13.32
N ALA A 351 -9.38 -11.35 12.55
CA ALA A 351 -9.37 -10.58 11.31
C ALA A 351 -9.33 -9.07 11.60
N GLY A 352 -9.75 -8.66 12.80
CA GLY A 352 -9.99 -7.24 13.12
C GLY A 352 -11.21 -6.70 12.37
N PRO A 353 -11.54 -5.41 12.51
CA PRO A 353 -12.60 -4.78 11.73
C PRO A 353 -12.15 -4.52 10.29
N GLY A 354 -13.08 -4.10 9.43
CA GLY A 354 -12.74 -3.61 8.10
C GLY A 354 -11.74 -2.45 8.15
N GLU A 355 -10.71 -2.48 7.30
CA GLU A 355 -9.69 -1.43 7.26
C GLU A 355 -10.16 -0.22 6.43
N PRO A 356 -10.12 1.01 6.95
CA PRO A 356 -10.37 2.19 6.13
C PRO A 356 -9.31 2.32 5.04
N ALA A 357 -9.75 2.66 3.83
CA ALA A 357 -8.88 2.85 2.66
C ALA A 357 -9.26 4.12 1.87
N TRP A 358 -10.07 5.00 2.46
CA TRP A 358 -10.55 6.20 1.79
C TRP A 358 -9.48 7.28 1.71
N ARG A 359 -9.51 8.01 0.59
CA ARG A 359 -8.62 9.15 0.29
C ARG A 359 -9.39 10.45 0.08
N ILE A 360 -10.53 10.59 0.75
CA ILE A 360 -11.34 11.81 0.72
C ILE A 360 -10.81 12.87 1.69
N GLY A 361 -11.15 14.14 1.44
CA GLY A 361 -10.75 15.25 2.30
C GLY A 361 -9.27 15.62 2.13
N ARG A 362 -8.56 15.82 3.25
CA ARG A 362 -7.14 16.23 3.26
C ARG A 362 -6.27 15.21 3.96
N ALA A 363 -5.08 14.99 3.42
CA ALA A 363 -4.03 14.18 4.04
C ALA A 363 -2.91 15.09 4.56
N TYR A 364 -2.37 14.77 5.73
CA TYR A 364 -1.31 15.53 6.39
C TYR A 364 -0.14 14.61 6.73
N ARG A 365 1.08 14.99 6.31
CA ARG A 365 2.28 14.23 6.66
C ARG A 365 2.80 14.63 8.03
N LEU A 366 3.17 13.63 8.82
CA LEU A 366 3.78 13.73 10.13
C LEU A 366 5.05 12.87 10.12
N GLY A 367 6.12 13.34 10.77
CA GLY A 367 7.38 12.61 10.87
C GLY A 367 8.06 12.83 12.22
N TRP A 368 8.74 11.79 12.67
CA TRP A 368 9.64 11.82 13.82
C TRP A 368 11.02 11.36 13.36
N ASP A 369 12.02 12.19 13.62
CA ASP A 369 13.38 12.00 13.11
C ASP A 369 14.29 11.47 14.23
N GLY A 370 14.89 10.30 14.02
CA GLY A 370 15.75 9.65 15.00
C GLY A 370 14.98 8.73 15.96
N PRO A 371 15.68 8.16 16.98
CA PRO A 371 15.10 7.13 17.83
C PRO A 371 13.88 7.63 18.63
N VAL A 372 12.74 6.99 18.40
CA VAL A 372 11.45 7.27 19.02
C VAL A 372 11.16 6.21 20.08
N ASP A 373 11.29 6.60 21.35
CA ASP A 373 10.94 5.73 22.49
C ASP A 373 9.42 5.57 22.65
N ALA A 374 9.01 4.45 23.25
CA ALA A 374 7.60 4.17 23.58
C ALA A 374 6.93 5.26 24.46
N GLY A 375 7.73 6.03 25.21
CA GLY A 375 7.26 7.14 26.06
C GLY A 375 7.02 8.46 25.33
N GLN A 376 7.48 8.62 24.08
CA GLN A 376 7.26 9.84 23.32
C GLN A 376 5.78 10.00 22.95
N SER A 377 5.28 11.23 23.00
CA SER A 377 3.85 11.51 22.83
C SER A 377 3.59 12.67 21.87
N VAL A 378 2.49 12.54 21.12
CA VAL A 378 2.00 13.55 20.18
C VAL A 378 0.60 14.00 20.58
N ARG A 379 0.28 15.26 20.31
CA ARG A 379 -1.07 15.80 20.44
C ARG A 379 -1.55 16.35 19.11
N LEU A 380 -2.57 15.71 18.53
CA LEU A 380 -3.19 16.18 17.28
C LEU A 380 -4.22 17.27 17.58
N VAL A 381 -3.94 18.51 17.16
CA VAL A 381 -4.87 19.64 17.29
C VAL A 381 -5.68 19.77 16.00
N ILE A 382 -6.85 19.13 15.97
CA ILE A 382 -7.72 19.08 14.79
C ILE A 382 -8.91 20.02 14.98
N ALA A 383 -9.09 20.97 14.06
CA ALA A 383 -10.26 21.81 13.97
C ALA A 383 -11.45 21.00 13.41
N PRO A 384 -12.56 20.86 14.17
CA PRO A 384 -13.76 20.17 13.70
C PRO A 384 -14.52 20.98 12.64
N PRO A 385 -15.45 20.36 11.88
CA PRO A 385 -16.20 21.00 10.81
C PRO A 385 -16.96 22.26 11.21
N TRP A 386 -17.52 22.31 12.42
CA TRP A 386 -18.23 23.50 12.88
C TRP A 386 -17.28 24.69 13.08
N LEU A 387 -16.06 24.44 13.57
CA LEU A 387 -15.06 25.47 13.83
C LEU A 387 -14.50 25.99 12.50
N THR A 388 -14.18 25.10 11.56
CA THR A 388 -13.70 25.50 10.24
C THR A 388 -14.76 26.31 9.49
N ARG A 389 -16.05 25.94 9.59
CA ARG A 389 -17.16 26.74 9.06
C ARG A 389 -17.23 28.12 9.71
N ALA A 390 -17.19 28.20 11.04
CA ALA A 390 -17.23 29.48 11.76
C ALA A 390 -16.06 30.39 11.37
N LEU A 391 -14.84 29.84 11.25
CA LEU A 391 -13.66 30.58 10.83
C LEU A 391 -13.76 31.07 9.38
N ARG A 392 -14.31 30.28 8.46
CA ARG A 392 -14.55 30.71 7.07
C ARG A 392 -15.58 31.84 6.99
N VAL A 393 -16.69 31.75 7.73
CA VAL A 393 -17.70 32.83 7.80
C VAL A 393 -17.09 34.09 8.42
N LEU A 394 -16.32 33.96 9.51
CA LEU A 394 -15.61 35.07 10.13
C LEU A 394 -14.63 35.72 9.15
N MET A 395 -13.84 34.92 8.42
CA MET A 395 -12.90 35.40 7.41
C MET A 395 -13.59 36.25 6.32
N ILE A 396 -14.72 35.77 5.77
CA ILE A 396 -15.50 36.53 4.79
C ILE A 396 -16.04 37.83 5.43
N GLY A 397 -16.58 37.74 6.65
CA GLY A 397 -17.10 38.90 7.38
C GLY A 397 -16.04 39.99 7.60
N LEU A 398 -14.83 39.61 8.01
CA LEU A 398 -13.70 40.52 8.20
C LEU A 398 -13.28 41.18 6.88
N LEU A 399 -13.23 40.41 5.78
CA LEU A 399 -12.92 40.95 4.45
C LEU A 399 -13.96 41.97 3.97
N VAL A 400 -15.24 41.64 4.09
CA VAL A 400 -16.34 42.55 3.70
C VAL A 400 -16.32 43.82 4.55
N ALA A 401 -16.10 43.70 5.86
CA ALA A 401 -15.96 44.85 6.75
C ALA A 401 -14.79 45.76 6.33
N LEU A 402 -13.64 45.17 6.01
CA LEU A 402 -12.45 45.91 5.58
C LEU A 402 -12.69 46.63 4.24
N LEU A 403 -13.23 45.95 3.23
CA LEU A 403 -13.54 46.56 1.93
C LEU A 403 -14.57 47.68 2.06
N ALA A 404 -15.63 47.48 2.85
CA ALA A 404 -16.65 48.51 3.08
C ALA A 404 -16.04 49.76 3.74
N ARG A 405 -15.16 49.58 4.73
CA ARG A 405 -14.50 50.69 5.42
C ARG A 405 -13.52 51.46 4.51
N ILE A 406 -12.76 50.76 3.67
CA ILE A 406 -11.86 51.40 2.70
C ILE A 406 -12.69 52.16 1.65
N ALA A 407 -13.79 51.58 1.16
CA ALA A 407 -14.68 52.23 0.19
C ALA A 407 -15.31 53.52 0.74
N GLN A 408 -15.75 53.52 2.01
CA GLN A 408 -16.24 54.72 2.69
C GLN A 408 -15.15 55.81 2.81
N GLY A 409 -13.91 55.43 3.07
CA GLY A 409 -12.77 56.36 3.17
C GLY A 409 -12.27 56.90 1.83
N ALA A 410 -12.41 56.13 0.74
CA ALA A 410 -12.03 56.55 -0.61
C ALA A 410 -13.11 57.44 -1.29
N GLY A 411 -14.36 57.30 -0.85
CA GLY A 411 -15.56 57.98 -1.34
C GLY A 411 -15.78 59.42 -0.88
N GLY A 412 -14.72 60.15 -0.47
CA GLY A 412 -14.80 61.59 -0.23
C GLY A 412 -15.25 62.35 -1.49
N SER A 413 -16.48 62.87 -1.44
CA SER A 413 -17.14 63.87 -2.31
C SER A 413 -16.38 64.25 -3.59
N GLY A 414 -16.77 63.64 -4.73
CA GLY A 414 -16.26 64.07 -6.03
C GLY A 414 -16.69 63.15 -7.15
N ARG A 415 -17.81 63.48 -7.80
CA ARG A 415 -18.25 62.88 -9.06
C ARG A 415 -17.20 63.22 -10.14
N ALA A 416 -16.24 62.33 -10.39
CA ALA A 416 -15.32 62.45 -11.51
C ALA A 416 -15.49 61.24 -12.44
N ALA A 417 -15.95 61.52 -13.65
CA ALA A 417 -16.22 60.56 -14.71
C ALA A 417 -14.94 59.87 -15.18
N LEU A 418 -14.88 58.55 -15.01
CA LEU A 418 -13.80 57.70 -15.49
C LEU A 418 -14.07 57.33 -16.96
N ARG A 419 -13.34 57.97 -17.89
CA ARG A 419 -13.34 57.65 -19.31
C ARG A 419 -12.22 56.64 -19.58
N TRP A 420 -12.57 55.38 -19.84
CA TRP A 420 -11.61 54.37 -20.32
C TRP A 420 -11.48 54.47 -21.85
N ARG A 421 -10.25 54.70 -22.32
CA ARG A 421 -9.82 54.40 -23.69
C ARG A 421 -8.98 53.13 -23.60
N GLY A 422 -9.37 52.10 -24.35
CA GLY A 422 -8.73 50.78 -24.31
C GLY A 422 -7.48 50.68 -25.17
N ALA A 423 -6.71 49.63 -24.92
CA ALA A 423 -6.11 48.68 -25.87
C ALA A 423 -4.90 47.98 -25.19
N GLY A 424 -4.80 46.65 -25.34
CA GLY A 424 -3.56 45.91 -25.08
C GLY A 424 -3.62 44.96 -23.88
N ALA A 425 -4.24 43.79 -24.06
CA ALA A 425 -3.99 42.61 -23.22
C ALA A 425 -4.49 41.32 -23.91
N ALA A 426 -4.05 41.07 -25.15
CA ALA A 426 -4.44 39.87 -25.90
C ALA A 426 -3.26 39.16 -26.58
N ALA A 427 -2.00 39.42 -26.19
CA ALA A 427 -0.83 38.89 -26.88
C ALA A 427 0.26 38.36 -25.93
N LEU A 428 -0.12 37.71 -24.82
CA LEU A 428 0.80 37.02 -23.90
C LEU A 428 0.24 35.66 -23.44
N LEU A 429 -0.47 34.97 -24.35
CA LEU A 429 -1.09 33.66 -24.09
C LEU A 429 -0.90 32.68 -25.26
N ALA A 430 0.13 32.89 -26.09
CA ALA A 430 0.40 32.10 -27.29
C ALA A 430 1.88 31.71 -27.47
N LEU A 431 2.66 31.62 -26.39
CA LEU A 431 4.03 31.13 -26.46
C LEU A 431 4.41 30.36 -25.19
N ALA A 432 3.82 29.18 -25.03
CA ALA A 432 4.20 28.21 -23.99
C ALA A 432 3.91 26.76 -24.44
N VAL A 433 4.20 26.46 -25.71
CA VAL A 433 4.26 25.08 -26.22
C VAL A 433 5.48 25.01 -27.10
N LEU A 434 6.53 24.36 -26.60
CA LEU A 434 7.58 23.60 -27.33
C LEU A 434 8.83 23.48 -26.43
N ALA A 435 9.04 22.29 -25.85
CA ALA A 435 10.34 21.85 -25.36
C ALA A 435 10.52 20.36 -25.74
N PRO A 436 11.69 19.95 -26.24
CA PRO A 436 11.96 18.58 -26.69
C PRO A 436 12.51 17.70 -25.54
N VAL A 437 12.34 16.38 -25.64
CA VAL A 437 12.92 15.38 -24.72
C VAL A 437 13.81 14.44 -25.55
N ALA A 438 15.04 14.20 -25.07
CA ALA A 438 16.01 13.27 -25.62
C ALA A 438 16.20 12.09 -24.64
N HIS A 439 16.36 10.86 -25.16
CA HIS A 439 16.80 9.69 -24.40
C HIS A 439 17.77 8.86 -25.25
N ALA A 440 18.80 8.32 -24.60
CA ALA A 440 19.94 7.62 -25.19
C ALA A 440 19.99 6.13 -24.76
N ASP A 441 20.42 5.32 -25.73
CA ASP A 441 21.37 4.19 -25.73
C ASP A 441 21.24 2.95 -24.79
N ASP A 442 20.95 1.83 -25.46
CA ASP A 442 21.79 0.64 -25.65
C ASP A 442 21.69 -0.68 -24.85
N LEU A 443 21.93 -1.73 -25.67
CA LEU A 443 22.51 -3.07 -25.47
C LEU A 443 21.62 -4.33 -25.33
N PRO A 444 22.00 -5.45 -26.00
CA PRO A 444 21.15 -6.63 -26.25
C PRO A 444 21.42 -7.82 -25.30
N THR A 445 20.52 -8.81 -25.36
CA THR A 445 20.27 -9.79 -24.28
C THR A 445 21.15 -11.07 -24.28
N PRO A 446 21.53 -11.57 -23.07
CA PRO A 446 22.35 -12.76 -22.81
C PRO A 446 21.69 -14.13 -23.14
N GLN A 447 20.57 -14.12 -23.85
CA GLN A 447 19.70 -15.30 -24.03
C GLN A 447 20.18 -16.25 -25.14
N LEU A 448 21.03 -15.78 -26.07
CA LEU A 448 21.53 -16.58 -27.19
C LEU A 448 22.74 -17.47 -26.81
N LEU A 449 23.51 -17.07 -25.79
CA LEU A 449 24.66 -17.84 -25.29
C LEU A 449 24.23 -19.07 -24.49
N GLU A 450 23.15 -18.96 -23.72
CA GLU A 450 22.67 -20.05 -22.86
C GLU A 450 21.98 -21.16 -23.68
N GLN A 451 21.35 -20.80 -24.81
CA GLN A 451 20.74 -21.77 -25.74
C GLN A 451 21.78 -22.61 -26.50
N LEU A 452 22.96 -22.07 -26.80
CA LEU A 452 24.05 -22.82 -27.43
C LEU A 452 24.78 -23.72 -26.42
N ARG A 453 24.91 -23.28 -25.16
CA ARG A 453 25.47 -24.08 -24.07
C ARG A 453 24.61 -25.32 -23.74
N GLN A 454 23.29 -25.16 -23.68
CA GLN A 454 22.36 -26.26 -23.34
C GLN A 454 22.32 -27.36 -24.42
N ARG A 455 22.54 -27.03 -25.70
CA ARG A 455 22.56 -28.03 -26.79
C ARG A 455 23.87 -28.78 -26.94
N LEU A 456 25.00 -28.22 -26.49
CA LEU A 456 26.32 -28.84 -26.63
C LEU A 456 26.67 -29.83 -25.49
N LEU A 457 25.88 -29.87 -24.41
CA LEU A 457 26.16 -30.64 -23.19
C LEU A 457 25.11 -31.73 -22.89
N GLU A 458 24.40 -32.25 -23.90
CA GLU A 458 23.38 -33.28 -23.71
C GLU A 458 24.01 -34.63 -23.30
N ALA A 459 23.70 -35.10 -22.09
CA ALA A 459 24.24 -36.32 -21.53
C ALA A 459 23.62 -37.59 -22.17
N PRO A 460 24.37 -38.71 -22.28
CA PRO A 460 23.85 -39.95 -22.83
C PRO A 460 22.74 -40.56 -21.96
N LYS A 461 21.80 -41.28 -22.58
CA LYS A 461 20.58 -41.83 -21.94
C LYS A 461 20.81 -42.74 -20.72
N CYS A 462 22.01 -43.28 -20.55
CA CYS A 462 22.37 -44.11 -19.39
C CYS A 462 22.86 -43.28 -18.19
N ALA A 463 23.00 -41.96 -18.32
CA ALA A 463 23.46 -41.10 -17.23
C ALA A 463 22.42 -41.07 -16.11
N PRO A 464 22.83 -41.12 -14.83
CA PRO A 464 24.21 -41.10 -14.33
C PRO A 464 24.89 -42.49 -14.21
N ALA A 465 24.19 -43.61 -14.42
CA ALA A 465 24.69 -44.97 -14.16
C ALA A 465 25.16 -45.72 -15.44
N CYS A 466 26.04 -45.11 -16.24
CA CYS A 466 26.54 -45.70 -17.49
C CYS A 466 27.61 -46.79 -17.30
N ALA A 467 28.08 -47.04 -16.06
CA ALA A 467 29.14 -47.99 -15.72
C ALA A 467 28.72 -48.86 -14.54
N ALA A 468 28.95 -50.18 -14.61
CA ALA A 468 28.75 -51.09 -13.49
C ALA A 468 29.89 -52.11 -13.40
N LEU A 469 30.22 -52.56 -12.18
CA LEU A 469 31.22 -53.60 -11.91
C LEU A 469 30.54 -54.81 -11.27
N PRO A 470 30.06 -55.81 -12.05
CA PRO A 470 29.32 -56.93 -11.48
C PRO A 470 30.18 -57.84 -10.58
N ARG A 471 31.48 -57.97 -10.86
CA ARG A 471 32.37 -58.88 -10.14
C ARG A 471 33.82 -58.38 -10.13
N ALA A 472 34.49 -58.58 -9.00
CA ALA A 472 35.93 -58.44 -8.86
C ALA A 472 36.54 -59.72 -8.25
N GLN A 473 37.73 -60.11 -8.71
CA GLN A 473 38.53 -61.18 -8.10
C GLN A 473 39.93 -60.64 -7.78
N LEU A 474 40.28 -60.68 -6.50
CA LEU A 474 41.54 -60.19 -5.96
C LEU A 474 42.38 -61.39 -5.52
N ALA A 475 43.55 -61.57 -6.14
CA ALA A 475 44.49 -62.62 -5.81
C ALA A 475 45.80 -62.02 -5.31
N ALA A 476 46.35 -62.57 -4.22
CA ALA A 476 47.62 -62.13 -3.66
C ALA A 476 48.56 -63.32 -3.44
N ASP A 477 49.75 -63.29 -4.04
CA ASP A 477 50.77 -64.32 -3.91
C ASP A 477 52.16 -63.68 -3.74
N GLY A 478 52.76 -63.83 -2.56
CA GLY A 478 54.00 -63.15 -2.20
C GLY A 478 53.86 -61.63 -2.27
N ASP A 479 54.64 -61.00 -3.15
CA ASP A 479 54.63 -59.54 -3.37
C ASP A 479 53.82 -59.12 -4.60
N GLN A 480 53.15 -60.07 -5.29
CA GLN A 480 52.29 -59.78 -6.44
C GLN A 480 50.82 -59.83 -6.04
N VAL A 481 50.10 -58.75 -6.34
CA VAL A 481 48.66 -58.64 -6.13
C VAL A 481 48.00 -58.39 -7.47
N THR A 482 47.09 -59.27 -7.88
CA THR A 482 46.36 -59.15 -9.16
C THR A 482 44.88 -58.92 -8.87
N LEU A 483 44.30 -57.88 -9.45
CA LEU A 483 42.88 -57.58 -9.39
C LEU A 483 42.27 -57.72 -10.78
N SER A 484 41.27 -58.59 -10.94
CA SER A 484 40.48 -58.70 -12.16
C SER A 484 39.08 -58.17 -11.93
N LEU A 485 38.61 -57.29 -12.81
CA LEU A 485 37.32 -56.61 -12.77
C LEU A 485 36.53 -56.96 -14.03
N ASP A 486 35.30 -57.42 -13.87
CA ASP A 486 34.33 -57.47 -14.96
C ASP A 486 33.58 -56.13 -14.96
N ALA A 487 33.67 -55.36 -16.06
CA ALA A 487 33.09 -54.02 -16.20
C ALA A 487 32.06 -53.96 -17.33
N ALA A 488 30.87 -53.47 -17.05
CA ALA A 488 29.80 -53.26 -18.02
C ALA A 488 29.64 -51.76 -18.31
N ALA A 489 29.82 -51.37 -19.57
CA ALA A 489 29.74 -50.00 -20.06
C ALA A 489 28.52 -49.81 -20.98
N GLY A 490 27.56 -48.97 -20.57
CA GLY A 490 26.32 -48.67 -21.31
C GLY A 490 26.49 -47.66 -22.45
N ALA A 491 27.59 -46.92 -22.46
CA ALA A 491 28.03 -45.99 -23.51
C ALA A 491 29.56 -45.93 -23.52
N ALA A 492 30.17 -45.15 -24.42
CA ALA A 492 31.58 -44.83 -24.28
C ALA A 492 31.79 -44.02 -23.00
N ILE A 493 32.57 -44.56 -22.06
CA ILE A 493 32.76 -44.02 -20.72
C ILE A 493 34.23 -44.07 -20.32
N ALA A 494 34.61 -43.28 -19.32
CA ALA A 494 35.86 -43.46 -18.61
C ALA A 494 35.54 -44.17 -17.28
N LEU A 495 36.05 -45.39 -17.09
CA LEU A 495 35.93 -46.14 -15.85
C LEU A 495 37.04 -45.71 -14.88
N PRO A 496 36.73 -45.24 -13.66
CA PRO A 496 37.76 -44.96 -12.67
C PRO A 496 38.35 -46.28 -12.15
N LEU A 497 39.67 -46.37 -12.16
CA LEU A 497 40.38 -47.54 -11.64
C LEU A 497 40.56 -47.44 -10.11
N PRO A 498 40.57 -48.58 -9.39
CA PRO A 498 40.86 -48.60 -7.97
C PRO A 498 42.23 -47.98 -7.65
N ALA A 499 42.26 -47.10 -6.65
CA ALA A 499 43.44 -46.38 -6.22
C ALA A 499 44.18 -47.19 -5.12
N PRO A 500 45.43 -47.60 -5.34
CA PRO A 500 46.24 -48.21 -4.30
C PRO A 500 46.77 -47.13 -3.33
N ASP A 501 46.97 -47.51 -2.07
CA ASP A 501 47.78 -46.72 -1.13
C ASP A 501 49.28 -46.81 -1.46
N ALA A 502 50.11 -46.09 -0.70
CA ALA A 502 51.55 -46.05 -0.93
C ALA A 502 52.24 -47.44 -0.78
N ALA A 503 51.58 -48.44 -0.21
CA ALA A 503 52.10 -49.79 -0.04
C ALA A 503 51.90 -50.67 -1.28
N LEU A 504 51.07 -50.27 -2.26
CA LEU A 504 50.85 -51.00 -3.52
C LEU A 504 51.24 -50.15 -4.73
N THR A 505 52.09 -50.69 -5.59
CA THR A 505 52.50 -50.02 -6.83
C THR A 505 51.86 -50.70 -8.04
N LEU A 506 51.08 -49.96 -8.82
CA LEU A 506 50.45 -50.47 -10.04
C LEU A 506 51.54 -50.67 -11.13
N ILE A 507 51.70 -51.89 -11.62
CA ILE A 507 52.75 -52.29 -12.57
C ILE A 507 52.23 -52.70 -13.95
N ALA A 508 50.96 -53.09 -14.08
CA ALA A 508 50.36 -53.45 -15.36
C ALA A 508 48.84 -53.22 -15.38
N VAL A 509 48.31 -52.83 -16.54
CA VAL A 509 46.86 -52.74 -16.81
C VAL A 509 46.57 -53.39 -18.16
N ALA A 510 45.64 -54.34 -18.20
CA ALA A 510 45.19 -54.99 -19.41
C ALA A 510 43.66 -54.97 -19.51
N VAL A 511 43.13 -54.83 -20.72
CA VAL A 511 41.71 -54.87 -21.05
C VAL A 511 41.50 -55.97 -22.09
N ASP A 512 40.61 -56.92 -21.81
CA ASP A 512 40.26 -58.04 -22.69
C ASP A 512 41.49 -58.81 -23.21
N GLY A 513 42.50 -58.97 -22.36
CA GLY A 513 43.74 -59.71 -22.65
C GLY A 513 44.80 -58.93 -23.43
N LYS A 514 44.57 -57.64 -23.74
CA LYS A 514 45.54 -56.74 -24.38
C LYS A 514 46.01 -55.65 -23.41
N PRO A 515 47.28 -55.21 -23.46
CA PRO A 515 47.72 -54.06 -22.66
C PRO A 515 46.87 -52.82 -23.01
N ALA A 516 46.53 -52.00 -22.00
CA ALA A 516 45.69 -50.83 -22.22
C ALA A 516 46.42 -49.76 -23.07
N ASP A 517 45.79 -49.30 -24.16
CA ASP A 517 46.40 -48.35 -25.11
C ASP A 517 46.63 -46.95 -24.51
N ALA A 518 45.80 -46.52 -23.55
CA ALA A 518 45.96 -45.25 -22.84
C ALA A 518 45.27 -45.25 -21.45
N LEU A 519 45.91 -44.62 -20.47
CA LEU A 519 45.34 -44.31 -19.15
C LEU A 519 45.34 -42.79 -18.97
N ALA A 520 44.23 -42.23 -18.49
CA ALA A 520 44.13 -40.81 -18.18
C ALA A 520 44.24 -40.59 -16.67
N ARG A 521 45.06 -39.63 -16.23
CA ARG A 521 45.09 -39.20 -14.82
C ARG A 521 44.37 -37.87 -14.70
N ARG A 522 43.32 -37.82 -13.87
CA ARG A 522 42.52 -36.61 -13.63
C ARG A 522 42.17 -36.53 -12.14
N GLU A 523 42.47 -35.39 -11.52
CA GLU A 523 42.24 -35.16 -10.08
C GLU A 523 42.87 -36.24 -9.17
N GLY A 524 44.04 -36.74 -9.54
CA GLY A 524 44.76 -37.76 -8.78
C GLY A 524 44.29 -39.20 -8.98
N ALA A 525 43.13 -39.45 -9.60
CA ALA A 525 42.63 -40.77 -9.94
C ALA A 525 43.01 -41.21 -11.37
N LEU A 526 43.19 -42.52 -11.57
CA LEU A 526 43.42 -43.12 -12.88
C LEU A 526 42.09 -43.53 -13.53
N TRP A 527 41.93 -43.20 -14.80
CA TRP A 527 40.73 -43.44 -15.58
C TRP A 527 41.08 -44.27 -16.82
N LEU A 528 40.28 -45.31 -17.07
CA LEU A 528 40.42 -46.22 -18.21
C LEU A 528 39.27 -45.96 -19.20
N PRO A 529 39.54 -45.56 -20.45
CA PRO A 529 38.51 -45.45 -21.47
C PRO A 529 37.98 -46.82 -21.86
N LEU A 530 36.65 -47.01 -21.80
CA LEU A 530 35.96 -48.21 -22.24
C LEU A 530 34.89 -47.85 -23.28
N THR A 531 34.79 -48.67 -24.32
CA THR A 531 33.68 -48.59 -25.28
C THR A 531 32.44 -49.27 -24.72
N ARG A 532 31.29 -49.11 -25.38
CA ARG A 532 30.06 -49.76 -24.95
C ARG A 532 30.20 -51.28 -25.07
N GLY A 533 30.02 -52.01 -23.98
CA GLY A 533 30.20 -53.46 -23.95
C GLY A 533 30.50 -53.99 -22.54
N VAL A 534 30.75 -55.29 -22.43
CA VAL A 534 31.29 -55.92 -21.22
C VAL A 534 32.76 -56.22 -21.45
N HIS A 535 33.60 -55.74 -20.56
CA HIS A 535 35.06 -55.81 -20.64
C HIS A 535 35.62 -56.47 -19.39
N ARG A 536 36.73 -57.19 -19.52
CA ARG A 536 37.52 -57.71 -18.41
C ARG A 536 38.80 -56.89 -18.26
N VAL A 537 38.89 -56.16 -17.15
CA VAL A 537 40.04 -55.32 -16.80
C VAL A 537 40.90 -56.03 -15.76
N VAL A 538 42.19 -56.20 -16.03
CA VAL A 538 43.14 -56.85 -15.12
C VAL A 538 44.22 -55.85 -14.72
N LEU A 539 44.38 -55.64 -13.42
CA LEU A 539 45.35 -54.75 -12.79
C LEU A 539 46.37 -55.59 -12.02
N GLY A 540 47.65 -55.39 -12.33
CA GLY A 540 48.76 -56.00 -11.60
C GLY A 540 49.40 -54.97 -10.67
N PHE A 541 49.53 -55.31 -9.39
CA PHE A 541 50.19 -54.51 -8.37
C PHE A 541 51.37 -55.26 -7.76
N ARG A 542 52.36 -54.52 -7.29
CA ARG A 542 53.47 -55.02 -6.47
C ARG A 542 53.38 -54.41 -5.07
N ALA A 543 53.28 -55.26 -4.05
CA ALA A 543 53.25 -54.85 -2.65
C ALA A 543 54.66 -54.52 -2.14
N GLY A 544 54.80 -53.41 -1.40
CA GLY A 544 56.04 -53.00 -0.76
C GLY A 544 56.35 -53.76 0.55
N ALA A 545 57.28 -53.22 1.34
CA ALA A 545 57.70 -53.79 2.62
C ALA A 545 56.69 -53.60 3.78
N ALA A 546 55.57 -52.93 3.53
CA ALA A 546 54.52 -52.70 4.53
C ALA A 546 53.74 -53.99 4.85
N ASP A 547 53.34 -54.14 6.11
CA ASP A 547 52.56 -55.29 6.60
C ASP A 547 51.07 -55.21 6.26
N SER A 548 50.60 -54.06 5.77
CA SER A 548 49.25 -53.84 5.29
C SER A 548 49.24 -52.95 4.06
N ALA A 549 48.31 -53.20 3.15
CA ALA A 549 48.08 -52.36 1.98
C ALA A 549 46.59 -52.27 1.66
N THR A 550 46.12 -51.08 1.26
CA THR A 550 44.71 -50.77 1.03
C THR A 550 44.47 -50.41 -0.43
N LEU A 551 43.38 -50.91 -0.99
CA LEU A 551 42.91 -50.61 -2.34
C LEU A 551 41.51 -49.98 -2.27
N SER A 552 41.40 -48.72 -2.66
CA SER A 552 40.15 -47.96 -2.66
C SER A 552 39.47 -48.01 -4.03
N PHE A 553 38.16 -48.20 -4.07
CA PHE A 553 37.33 -48.42 -5.26
C PHE A 553 36.36 -47.25 -5.47
N PRO A 554 36.65 -46.33 -6.41
CA PRO A 554 35.73 -45.22 -6.73
C PRO A 554 34.37 -45.67 -7.28
N LEU A 555 34.30 -46.87 -7.85
CA LEU A 555 33.07 -47.56 -8.21
C LEU A 555 33.14 -48.97 -7.60
N MET A 556 32.22 -49.29 -6.68
CA MET A 556 32.33 -50.55 -5.93
C MET A 556 31.81 -51.75 -6.74
N PRO A 557 32.54 -52.89 -6.79
CA PRO A 557 32.03 -54.11 -7.39
C PRO A 557 30.86 -54.70 -6.59
N ALA A 558 29.87 -55.27 -7.27
CA ALA A 558 28.72 -55.89 -6.60
C ALA A 558 29.12 -57.15 -5.80
N ARG A 559 30.17 -57.86 -6.22
CA ARG A 559 30.74 -59.02 -5.52
C ARG A 559 32.26 -59.04 -5.65
N VAL A 560 32.95 -59.34 -4.57
CA VAL A 560 34.41 -59.49 -4.52
C VAL A 560 34.76 -60.90 -4.04
N GLN A 561 35.67 -61.56 -4.74
CA GLN A 561 36.26 -62.82 -4.32
C GLN A 561 37.74 -62.63 -4.04
N PHE A 562 38.22 -63.15 -2.91
CA PHE A 562 39.61 -63.05 -2.53
C PHE A 562 40.27 -64.43 -2.46
N ALA A 563 41.47 -64.54 -3.03
CA ALA A 563 42.32 -65.73 -2.95
C ALA A 563 43.77 -65.32 -2.67
N GLY A 564 44.18 -65.36 -1.40
CA GLY A 564 45.52 -64.96 -0.97
C GLY A 564 46.33 -66.08 -0.33
N ARG A 565 47.62 -66.17 -0.64
CA ARG A 565 48.60 -67.00 0.10
C ARG A 565 49.48 -66.08 0.96
N GLY A 566 49.42 -66.22 2.28
CA GLY A 566 50.16 -65.37 3.22
C GLY A 566 49.58 -63.98 3.46
N TRP A 567 48.40 -63.69 2.90
CA TRP A 567 47.68 -62.42 3.05
C TRP A 567 46.23 -62.67 3.47
N ALA A 568 45.72 -61.85 4.40
CA ALA A 568 44.30 -61.79 4.77
C ALA A 568 43.69 -60.48 4.27
N VAL A 569 42.44 -60.51 3.81
CA VAL A 569 41.69 -59.33 3.36
C VAL A 569 40.65 -58.95 4.40
N SER A 570 40.49 -57.66 4.63
CA SER A 570 39.46 -57.04 5.47
C SER A 570 38.66 -56.03 4.65
N GLY A 571 37.39 -55.79 5.04
CA GLY A 571 36.43 -55.00 4.25
C GLY A 571 35.43 -55.83 3.44
N LEU A 572 35.36 -57.16 3.66
CA LEU A 572 34.40 -58.07 3.05
C LEU A 572 33.55 -58.78 4.11
N ASP A 573 32.24 -58.90 3.86
CA ASP A 573 31.34 -59.86 4.52
C ASP A 573 30.99 -60.97 3.52
N GLY A 574 31.66 -62.11 3.67
CA GLY A 574 31.65 -63.19 2.67
C GLY A 574 32.19 -62.72 1.32
N THR A 575 31.31 -62.52 0.33
CA THR A 575 31.66 -62.01 -1.01
C THR A 575 31.14 -60.59 -1.26
N ARG A 576 30.51 -59.97 -0.26
CA ARG A 576 29.94 -58.63 -0.36
C ARG A 576 30.91 -57.61 0.25
N PRO A 577 31.23 -56.52 -0.44
CA PRO A 577 32.02 -55.46 0.17
C PRO A 577 31.24 -54.67 1.21
N LEU A 578 31.90 -54.30 2.31
CA LEU A 578 31.33 -53.54 3.43
C LEU A 578 31.54 -52.01 3.30
N GLY A 579 32.40 -51.57 2.39
CA GLY A 579 32.72 -50.17 2.12
C GLY A 579 33.41 -50.02 0.77
N ASP A 580 34.01 -48.87 0.50
CA ASP A 580 34.69 -48.54 -0.75
C ASP A 580 36.20 -48.88 -0.76
N ALA A 581 36.72 -49.54 0.29
CA ALA A 581 38.12 -49.94 0.37
C ALA A 581 38.29 -51.39 0.85
N LEU A 582 39.31 -52.06 0.34
CA LEU A 582 39.74 -53.40 0.77
C LEU A 582 41.16 -53.34 1.30
N THR A 583 41.37 -53.80 2.53
CA THR A 583 42.69 -53.79 3.16
C THR A 583 43.26 -55.20 3.25
N LEU A 584 44.41 -55.42 2.60
CA LEU A 584 45.23 -56.61 2.64
C LEU A 584 46.23 -56.50 3.81
N SER A 585 46.38 -57.55 4.62
CA SER A 585 47.36 -57.63 5.70
C SER A 585 48.18 -58.92 5.59
N ARG A 586 49.50 -58.85 5.82
CA ARG A 586 50.37 -60.04 5.81
C ARG A 586 50.10 -60.88 7.06
N VAL A 587 49.84 -62.16 6.87
CA VAL A 587 49.67 -63.11 7.98
C VAL A 587 51.06 -63.59 8.41
N ARG A 588 51.64 -62.98 9.45
CA ARG A 588 52.85 -63.50 10.10
C ARG A 588 52.47 -64.46 11.23
N ALA A 589 53.13 -65.61 11.30
CA ALA A 589 53.16 -66.41 12.53
C ALA A 589 53.97 -65.63 13.59
N ALA A 590 53.43 -65.53 14.80
CA ALA A 590 54.01 -64.74 15.89
C ALA A 590 55.47 -65.15 16.19
N PRO A 591 56.44 -64.20 16.16
CA PRO A 591 57.76 -64.43 16.73
C PRO A 591 57.77 -64.06 18.22
N VAL A 592 58.39 -64.94 19.01
CA VAL A 592 58.77 -64.70 20.40
C VAL A 592 59.95 -63.71 20.41
N ASN A 593 59.83 -62.64 21.21
CA ASN A 593 60.83 -61.61 21.56
C ASN A 593 61.16 -60.54 20.51
N GLY A 594 60.63 -59.33 20.75
CA GLY A 594 61.05 -58.08 20.11
C GLY A 594 60.13 -56.91 20.49
N THR A 595 60.71 -55.83 21.01
CA THR A 595 60.08 -54.59 21.50
C THR A 595 58.93 -54.06 20.62
N VAL A 596 57.75 -53.92 21.23
CA VAL A 596 56.56 -53.28 20.67
C VAL A 596 56.80 -51.77 20.59
N ALA A 597 56.71 -51.20 19.39
CA ALA A 597 56.59 -49.76 19.20
C ALA A 597 55.36 -49.26 19.94
N ALA A 598 55.51 -48.22 20.77
CA ALA A 598 54.44 -47.66 21.59
C ALA A 598 53.19 -47.37 20.73
N PRO A 599 51.97 -47.72 21.20
CA PRO A 599 50.76 -47.40 20.48
C PRO A 599 50.64 -45.87 20.36
N THR A 600 50.31 -45.44 19.15
CA THR A 600 49.83 -44.08 18.82
C THR A 600 48.83 -43.65 19.89
N GLN A 601 49.07 -42.52 20.57
CA GLN A 601 48.18 -41.99 21.62
C GLN A 601 46.72 -41.97 21.14
N ALA A 602 45.90 -42.88 21.68
CA ALA A 602 44.47 -42.87 21.48
C ALA A 602 43.86 -41.84 22.44
N PHE A 603 43.49 -40.66 21.91
CA PHE A 603 42.69 -39.71 22.65
C PHE A 603 41.32 -40.33 22.96
N PRO A 604 40.75 -40.11 24.16
CA PRO A 604 39.38 -40.51 24.42
C PRO A 604 38.44 -39.87 23.39
N PRO A 605 37.36 -40.56 22.98
CA PRO A 605 36.42 -40.00 22.03
C PRO A 605 35.84 -38.68 22.53
N TYR A 606 35.86 -37.65 21.69
CA TYR A 606 35.30 -36.34 21.98
C TYR A 606 34.33 -35.95 20.87
N VAL A 607 33.14 -35.52 21.25
CA VAL A 607 32.04 -35.21 20.32
C VAL A 607 31.43 -33.85 20.60
N ARG A 608 30.82 -33.27 19.57
CA ARG A 608 29.95 -32.11 19.67
C ARG A 608 28.51 -32.55 19.49
N VAL A 609 27.66 -32.29 20.49
CA VAL A 609 26.24 -32.59 20.44
C VAL A 609 25.46 -31.32 20.15
N THR A 610 24.75 -31.29 19.02
CA THR A 610 23.81 -30.21 18.70
C THR A 610 22.40 -30.70 18.94
N ARG A 611 21.63 -29.99 19.77
CA ARG A 611 20.21 -30.26 20.00
C ARG A 611 19.37 -29.16 19.38
N ASP A 612 18.52 -29.54 18.43
CA ASP A 612 17.56 -28.65 17.77
C ASP A 612 16.19 -28.88 18.43
N LEU A 613 15.77 -27.94 19.27
CA LEU A 613 14.51 -27.97 19.99
C LEU A 613 13.45 -27.21 19.19
N LEU A 614 12.41 -27.90 18.77
CA LEU A 614 11.30 -27.37 17.98
C LEU A 614 10.02 -27.41 18.81
N PHE A 615 9.51 -26.24 19.17
CA PHE A 615 8.28 -26.10 19.96
C PHE A 615 7.10 -25.72 19.05
N GLY A 616 6.43 -26.70 18.46
CA GLY A 616 5.24 -26.52 17.62
C GLY A 616 3.95 -26.97 18.29
N LEU A 617 3.00 -27.49 17.51
CA LEU A 617 1.86 -28.24 18.05
C LEU A 617 2.35 -29.52 18.75
N ASP A 618 3.26 -30.22 18.07
CA ASP A 618 4.06 -31.29 18.64
C ASP A 618 5.46 -30.75 18.95
N TRP A 619 6.01 -31.13 20.10
CA TRP A 619 7.36 -30.74 20.49
C TRP A 619 8.32 -31.83 20.07
N THR A 620 9.37 -31.47 19.35
CA THR A 620 10.38 -32.40 18.84
C THR A 620 11.78 -31.91 19.15
N VAL A 621 12.69 -32.87 19.25
CA VAL A 621 14.12 -32.62 19.44
C VAL A 621 14.86 -33.43 18.41
N ARG A 622 15.66 -32.76 17.57
CA ARG A 622 16.62 -33.41 16.70
C ARG A 622 17.99 -33.31 17.33
N THR A 623 18.57 -34.45 17.66
CA THR A 623 19.92 -34.51 18.23
C THR A 623 20.90 -34.96 17.16
N ARG A 624 22.00 -34.23 17.03
CA ARG A 624 23.08 -34.49 16.08
C ARG A 624 24.39 -34.56 16.84
N VAL A 625 25.08 -35.70 16.73
CA VAL A 625 26.37 -35.96 17.37
C VAL A 625 27.43 -35.95 16.28
N GLU A 626 28.40 -35.06 16.40
CA GLU A 626 29.48 -34.87 15.45
C GLU A 626 30.82 -35.28 16.07
N ARG A 627 31.63 -36.03 15.31
CA ARG A 627 32.96 -36.48 15.69
C ARG A 627 33.94 -35.30 15.74
N ILE A 628 34.65 -35.13 16.85
CA ILE A 628 35.79 -34.20 16.95
C ILE A 628 37.10 -34.98 17.10
N ALA A 629 37.12 -36.01 17.94
CA ALA A 629 38.24 -36.95 18.08
C ALA A 629 37.72 -38.35 18.44
N PRO A 630 38.42 -39.45 18.05
CA PRO A 630 39.56 -39.49 17.14
C PRO A 630 39.14 -39.18 15.69
N ALA A 631 40.09 -38.71 14.87
CA ALA A 631 39.82 -38.34 13.46
C ALA A 631 39.38 -39.53 12.59
N SER A 632 39.76 -40.75 12.95
CA SER A 632 39.35 -41.99 12.30
C SER A 632 39.23 -43.11 13.33
N GLY A 633 38.58 -44.23 12.96
CA GLY A 633 38.37 -45.38 13.84
C GLY A 633 37.01 -45.36 14.55
N GLY A 634 36.50 -46.54 14.89
CA GLY A 634 35.20 -46.69 15.51
C GLY A 634 35.23 -46.45 17.02
N PHE A 635 34.17 -45.83 17.55
CA PHE A 635 33.99 -45.62 18.98
C PHE A 635 32.50 -45.52 19.34
N ASP A 636 32.17 -45.75 20.60
CA ASP A 636 30.83 -45.56 21.13
C ASP A 636 30.78 -44.37 22.09
N VAL A 637 29.69 -43.60 22.07
CA VAL A 637 29.44 -42.51 23.01
C VAL A 637 28.01 -42.56 23.56
N ALA A 638 27.87 -42.32 24.86
CA ALA A 638 26.56 -42.31 25.53
C ALA A 638 26.07 -40.86 25.73
N VAL A 639 25.01 -40.47 25.00
CA VAL A 639 24.44 -39.12 25.04
C VAL A 639 23.19 -39.11 25.94
N PRO A 640 23.11 -38.24 26.95
CA PRO A 640 21.91 -38.16 27.81
C PRO A 640 20.71 -37.56 27.07
N LEU A 641 19.54 -38.12 27.34
CA LEU A 641 18.24 -37.61 26.90
C LEU A 641 17.81 -36.43 27.76
N LEU A 642 17.00 -35.55 27.17
CA LEU A 642 16.33 -34.47 27.88
C LEU A 642 15.18 -35.02 28.75
N PRO A 643 14.80 -34.32 29.83
CA PRO A 643 13.64 -34.73 30.64
C PRO A 643 12.36 -34.75 29.79
N GLY A 644 11.73 -35.93 29.68
CA GLY A 644 10.52 -36.14 28.87
C GLY A 644 10.79 -36.35 27.37
N GLU A 645 12.03 -36.66 26.97
CA GLU A 645 12.39 -37.00 25.59
C GLU A 645 12.16 -38.48 25.29
N HIS A 646 11.50 -38.77 24.16
CA HIS A 646 11.18 -40.10 23.66
C HIS A 646 11.75 -40.27 22.24
N VAL A 647 12.75 -41.12 22.08
CA VAL A 647 13.42 -41.39 20.78
C VAL A 647 12.47 -42.11 19.83
N GLN A 648 12.39 -41.67 18.57
CA GLN A 648 11.50 -42.28 17.57
C GLN A 648 12.18 -43.36 16.72
N ASP A 649 13.52 -43.41 16.69
CA ASP A 649 14.27 -44.40 15.91
C ASP A 649 14.38 -45.74 16.66
N GLU A 650 13.78 -46.79 16.09
CA GLU A 650 13.76 -48.14 16.67
C GLU A 650 15.15 -48.80 16.70
N ASN A 651 16.11 -48.33 15.91
CA ASN A 651 17.46 -48.92 15.83
C ASN A 651 18.40 -48.44 16.93
N LEU A 652 18.01 -47.42 17.70
CA LEU A 652 18.83 -46.84 18.76
C LEU A 652 18.48 -47.45 20.13
N LYS A 653 19.51 -47.94 20.83
CA LYS A 653 19.35 -48.51 22.17
C LYS A 653 19.35 -47.39 23.21
N VAL A 654 18.22 -47.24 23.90
CA VAL A 654 18.06 -46.33 25.05
C VAL A 654 18.19 -47.13 26.34
N GLN A 655 19.15 -46.75 27.21
CA GLN A 655 19.35 -47.37 28.52
C GLN A 655 19.66 -46.30 29.57
N GLY A 656 18.97 -46.34 30.71
CA GLY A 656 19.22 -45.41 31.84
C GLY A 656 19.08 -43.93 31.49
N GLY A 657 18.19 -43.58 30.56
CA GLY A 657 18.01 -42.19 30.10
C GLY A 657 19.12 -41.68 29.17
N ARG A 658 19.94 -42.57 28.61
CA ARG A 658 21.00 -42.24 27.65
C ARG A 658 20.83 -43.06 26.37
N VAL A 659 21.20 -42.47 25.24
CA VAL A 659 21.26 -43.14 23.93
C VAL A 659 22.71 -43.54 23.68
N SER A 660 22.93 -44.82 23.38
CA SER A 660 24.24 -45.32 22.97
C SER A 660 24.41 -45.17 21.45
N VAL A 661 25.38 -44.36 21.04
CA VAL A 661 25.64 -44.04 19.64
C VAL A 661 26.98 -44.65 19.22
N ALA A 662 26.95 -45.49 18.19
CA ALA A 662 28.15 -46.12 17.62
C ALA A 662 28.59 -45.37 16.36
N PHE A 663 29.87 -45.00 16.32
CA PHE A 663 30.50 -44.40 15.14
C PHE A 663 31.31 -45.46 14.38
N ALA A 664 31.01 -45.64 13.10
CA ALA A 664 31.86 -46.40 12.18
C ALA A 664 33.16 -45.62 11.87
N GLY A 665 34.16 -46.31 11.30
CA GLY A 665 35.52 -45.78 11.12
C GLY A 665 35.64 -44.48 10.29
N ASP A 666 34.66 -44.23 9.42
CA ASP A 666 34.51 -43.11 8.49
C ASP A 666 33.28 -42.22 8.78
N ALA A 667 32.40 -42.64 9.70
CA ALA A 667 31.24 -41.86 10.09
C ALA A 667 31.68 -40.61 10.88
N ASN A 668 31.30 -39.44 10.38
CA ASN A 668 31.60 -38.15 11.03
C ASN A 668 30.41 -37.59 11.83
N GLN A 669 29.21 -38.13 11.63
CA GLN A 669 27.99 -37.64 12.27
C GLN A 669 26.94 -38.75 12.41
N VAL A 670 26.18 -38.73 13.50
CA VAL A 670 24.96 -39.51 13.69
C VAL A 670 23.84 -38.57 14.18
N SER A 671 22.61 -38.78 13.74
CA SER A 671 21.46 -37.97 14.16
C SER A 671 20.20 -38.79 14.33
N TRP A 672 19.33 -38.36 15.24
CA TRP A 672 17.99 -38.92 15.44
C TRP A 672 16.98 -37.85 15.80
N ASP A 673 15.70 -38.21 15.63
CA ASP A 673 14.55 -37.41 16.00
C ASP A 673 13.84 -38.03 17.22
N SER A 674 13.44 -37.15 18.14
CA SER A 674 12.73 -37.49 19.37
C SER A 674 11.47 -36.64 19.51
N ARG A 675 10.42 -37.20 20.13
CA ARG A 675 9.30 -36.42 20.67
C ARG A 675 9.68 -35.91 22.06
N LEU A 676 9.27 -34.70 22.41
CA LEU A 676 9.46 -34.12 23.75
C LEU A 676 8.10 -33.86 24.41
N ASP A 677 7.97 -34.20 25.69
CA ASP A 677 6.75 -33.91 26.45
C ASP A 677 6.63 -32.40 26.74
N ALA A 678 5.44 -31.83 26.50
CA ALA A 678 5.17 -30.41 26.70
C ALA A 678 5.26 -30.03 28.18
N ARG A 679 6.00 -28.96 28.49
CA ARG A 679 6.21 -28.48 29.87
C ARG A 679 6.48 -26.99 29.95
N ALA A 680 6.05 -26.33 31.02
CA ALA A 680 6.17 -24.87 31.17
C ALA A 680 7.62 -24.37 31.29
N ALA A 681 8.55 -25.22 31.73
CA ALA A 681 9.96 -24.85 31.87
C ALA A 681 10.88 -26.03 31.52
N LEU A 682 11.91 -25.76 30.73
CA LEU A 682 12.98 -26.69 30.39
C LEU A 682 14.32 -26.09 30.83
N ALA A 683 15.17 -26.91 31.44
CA ALA A 683 16.52 -26.53 31.84
C ALA A 683 17.53 -27.44 31.14
N LEU A 684 18.48 -26.84 30.43
CA LEU A 684 19.56 -27.51 29.71
C LEU A 684 20.87 -27.14 30.40
N THR A 685 21.57 -28.12 30.96
CA THR A 685 22.86 -27.88 31.65
C THR A 685 24.00 -28.42 30.80
N ALA A 686 24.98 -27.58 30.52
CA ALA A 686 26.14 -27.97 29.75
C ALA A 686 27.04 -28.89 30.58
N PRO A 687 27.50 -30.01 30.01
CA PRO A 687 28.41 -30.93 30.69
C PRO A 687 29.80 -30.28 30.90
N THR A 688 30.65 -30.98 31.63
CA THR A 688 32.06 -30.60 31.73
C THR A 688 32.77 -30.80 30.38
N LEU A 689 33.80 -30.01 30.10
CA LEU A 689 34.46 -29.96 28.78
C LEU A 689 35.23 -31.25 28.44
N ASP A 690 35.49 -32.11 29.41
CA ASP A 690 36.11 -33.43 29.22
C ASP A 690 35.12 -34.49 28.70
N GLU A 691 33.80 -34.28 28.85
CA GLU A 691 32.79 -35.19 28.33
C GLU A 691 32.45 -34.91 26.86
N ARG A 692 31.94 -33.70 26.56
CA ARG A 692 31.48 -33.28 25.23
C ARG A 692 31.22 -31.78 25.19
N ALA A 693 31.20 -31.22 23.99
CA ALA A 693 30.66 -29.88 23.74
C ALA A 693 29.18 -29.96 23.38
N GLU A 694 28.38 -28.98 23.79
CA GLU A 694 26.97 -28.87 23.39
C GLU A 694 26.67 -27.56 22.69
N VAL A 695 25.75 -27.61 21.72
CA VAL A 695 25.13 -26.46 21.06
C VAL A 695 23.62 -26.66 21.13
N TRP A 696 22.89 -25.65 21.61
CA TRP A 696 21.44 -25.70 21.70
C TRP A 696 20.84 -24.71 20.71
N ARG A 697 20.01 -25.20 19.79
CA ARG A 697 19.29 -24.38 18.82
C ARG A 697 17.81 -24.50 19.13
N VAL A 698 17.14 -23.38 19.30
CA VAL A 698 15.73 -23.34 19.72
C VAL A 698 14.92 -22.58 18.69
N ALA A 699 13.80 -23.18 18.27
CA ALA A 699 12.78 -22.52 17.47
C ALA A 699 11.39 -22.82 18.05
N SER A 700 10.51 -21.82 18.04
CA SER A 700 9.15 -21.94 18.58
C SER A 700 8.12 -21.41 17.59
N ALA A 701 6.96 -22.06 17.50
CA ALA A 701 5.83 -21.54 16.74
C ALA A 701 5.27 -20.27 17.41
N PRO A 702 4.61 -19.36 16.65
CA PRO A 702 3.93 -18.18 17.20
C PRO A 702 2.85 -18.48 18.26
N LEU A 703 2.41 -19.74 18.42
CA LEU A 703 1.50 -20.11 19.52
C LEU A 703 2.18 -20.20 20.89
N TRP A 704 3.51 -20.21 20.95
CA TRP A 704 4.29 -20.31 22.19
C TRP A 704 5.12 -19.05 22.37
N HIS A 705 5.03 -18.46 23.56
CA HIS A 705 6.01 -17.48 24.01
C HIS A 705 7.17 -18.21 24.68
N ALA A 706 8.40 -18.00 24.18
CA ALA A 706 9.63 -18.58 24.72
C ALA A 706 10.52 -17.49 25.34
N ALA A 707 10.81 -17.61 26.63
CA ALA A 707 11.71 -16.71 27.34
C ALA A 707 12.98 -17.44 27.79
N PHE A 708 14.13 -16.85 27.49
CA PHE A 708 15.46 -17.45 27.71
C PHE A 708 16.23 -16.73 28.81
N SER A 709 16.89 -17.49 29.69
CA SER A 709 17.80 -16.93 30.70
C SER A 709 18.94 -17.90 31.06
N GLY A 710 20.03 -17.39 31.61
CA GLY A 710 21.17 -18.17 32.11
C GLY A 710 22.34 -18.31 31.14
N VAL A 711 22.09 -18.46 29.84
CA VAL A 711 23.14 -18.51 28.80
C VAL A 711 22.91 -17.41 27.78
N PRO A 712 23.93 -16.58 27.46
CA PRO A 712 23.77 -15.53 26.45
C PRO A 712 23.59 -16.13 25.06
N GLU A 713 22.65 -15.58 24.31
CA GLU A 713 22.38 -15.97 22.93
C GLU A 713 23.59 -15.65 22.05
N SER A 714 24.00 -16.61 21.23
CA SER A 714 25.09 -16.47 20.26
C SER A 714 24.59 -15.91 18.93
N ALA A 715 25.46 -15.25 18.17
CA ALA A 715 25.13 -14.93 16.79
C ALA A 715 24.86 -16.25 16.02
N PRO A 716 23.77 -16.32 15.23
CA PRO A 716 23.49 -17.47 14.40
C PRO A 716 24.63 -17.63 13.39
N ASP A 717 25.07 -18.86 13.16
CA ASP A 717 25.82 -19.18 11.94
C ASP A 717 24.88 -18.98 10.75
N ALA A 718 25.38 -18.77 9.52
CA ALA A 718 24.54 -18.71 8.33
C ALA A 718 23.62 -19.94 8.27
N GLY A 719 22.35 -19.79 8.67
CA GLY A 719 21.43 -20.88 8.96
C GLY A 719 20.20 -20.49 9.79
N ASP A 720 19.28 -21.44 9.91
CA ASP A 720 17.82 -21.21 9.93
C ASP A 720 17.12 -21.21 11.31
N PHE A 721 17.86 -21.21 12.42
CA PHE A 721 17.29 -21.27 13.77
C PHE A 721 17.27 -19.88 14.41
N ALA A 722 16.10 -19.48 14.93
CA ALA A 722 15.86 -18.17 15.55
C ALA A 722 16.79 -17.88 16.74
N HIS A 723 17.04 -18.88 17.59
CA HIS A 723 17.91 -18.74 18.77
C HIS A 723 18.98 -19.84 18.84
N VAL A 724 20.23 -19.42 19.04
CA VAL A 724 21.39 -20.32 19.14
C VAL A 724 22.14 -20.03 20.44
N PHE A 725 22.42 -21.07 21.22
CA PHE A 725 23.14 -20.98 22.49
C PHE A 725 24.37 -21.90 22.46
N ARG A 726 25.53 -21.31 22.78
CA ARG A 726 26.81 -22.01 22.95
C ARG A 726 27.26 -21.87 24.41
N PRO A 727 26.80 -22.76 25.29
CA PRO A 727 27.08 -22.68 26.72
C PRO A 727 28.55 -22.99 27.03
N LEU A 728 29.06 -22.40 28.11
CA LEU A 728 30.31 -22.85 28.74
C LEU A 728 30.03 -24.02 29.69
N PRO A 729 31.05 -24.83 30.05
CA PRO A 729 30.89 -25.95 30.97
C PRO A 729 30.19 -25.56 32.27
N GLY A 730 29.17 -26.33 32.67
CA GLY A 730 28.39 -26.11 33.90
C GLY A 730 27.29 -25.05 33.81
N GLU A 731 27.19 -24.30 32.72
CA GLU A 731 26.13 -23.31 32.56
C GLU A 731 24.76 -23.96 32.30
N THR A 732 23.70 -23.27 32.72
CA THR A 732 22.32 -23.75 32.55
C THR A 732 21.49 -22.76 31.76
N LEU A 733 20.99 -23.16 30.60
CA LEU A 733 19.94 -22.44 29.86
C LEU A 733 18.58 -22.80 30.43
N LYS A 734 17.84 -21.79 30.89
CA LYS A 734 16.45 -21.90 31.32
C LYS A 734 15.54 -21.37 30.22
N ILE A 735 14.64 -22.22 29.75
CA ILE A 735 13.63 -21.90 28.74
C ILE A 735 12.27 -21.95 29.43
N ALA A 736 11.59 -20.80 29.54
CA ALA A 736 10.22 -20.72 30.01
C ALA A 736 9.27 -20.64 28.80
N LEU A 737 8.32 -21.57 28.71
CA LEU A 737 7.39 -21.72 27.61
C LEU A 737 5.97 -21.49 28.12
N ALA A 738 5.27 -20.54 27.53
CA ALA A 738 3.88 -20.23 27.87
C ALA A 738 3.04 -20.11 26.60
N ARG A 739 1.78 -20.54 26.66
CA ARG A 739 0.81 -20.27 25.60
C ARG A 739 0.09 -18.95 25.92
N PRO A 740 0.38 -17.85 25.22
CA PRO A 740 -0.23 -16.57 25.51
C PRO A 740 -1.74 -16.60 25.27
N GLN A 741 -2.49 -15.89 26.11
CA GLN A 741 -3.95 -15.88 26.05
C GLN A 741 -4.42 -14.99 24.89
N ALA A 742 -5.22 -15.54 23.98
CA ALA A 742 -5.82 -14.79 22.87
C ALA A 742 -6.75 -13.68 23.38
N VAL A 743 -6.69 -12.51 22.74
CA VAL A 743 -7.66 -11.43 22.94
C VAL A 743 -8.96 -11.78 22.23
N GLN A 744 -10.13 -11.39 22.75
CA GLN A 744 -11.37 -11.54 21.99
C GLN A 744 -11.38 -10.65 20.75
N GLY A 745 -11.77 -11.20 19.60
CA GLY A 745 -11.93 -10.44 18.35
C GLY A 745 -12.64 -11.26 17.29
N ASP A 746 -13.18 -10.57 16.29
CA ASP A 746 -13.94 -11.18 15.20
C ASP A 746 -13.00 -11.88 14.20
N SER A 747 -13.45 -13.01 13.65
CA SER A 747 -12.76 -13.74 12.58
C SER A 747 -13.13 -13.25 11.18
N LEU A 748 -14.06 -12.30 11.06
CA LEU A 748 -14.60 -11.77 9.82
C LEU A 748 -14.55 -10.24 9.82
N ALA A 749 -14.07 -9.67 8.71
CA ALA A 749 -14.10 -8.25 8.43
C ALA A 749 -14.71 -7.99 7.06
N PHE A 750 -15.55 -6.97 6.93
CA PHE A 750 -15.91 -6.42 5.61
C PHE A 750 -15.06 -5.18 5.33
N ASP A 751 -14.01 -5.36 4.52
CA ASP A 751 -13.06 -4.30 4.16
C ASP A 751 -13.66 -3.32 3.14
N ARG A 752 -14.65 -3.76 2.33
CA ARG A 752 -15.41 -2.87 1.42
C ARG A 752 -16.85 -3.34 1.28
N VAL A 753 -17.78 -2.38 1.26
CA VAL A 753 -19.20 -2.63 1.00
C VAL A 753 -19.68 -1.65 -0.05
N ALA A 754 -20.23 -2.16 -1.16
CA ALA A 754 -20.81 -1.34 -2.22
C ALA A 754 -22.26 -1.72 -2.44
N VAL A 755 -23.18 -0.78 -2.23
CA VAL A 755 -24.61 -0.95 -2.50
C VAL A 755 -24.98 -0.08 -3.67
N THR A 756 -25.25 -0.67 -4.83
CA THR A 756 -25.78 0.04 -5.99
C THR A 756 -27.24 -0.29 -6.17
N ALA A 757 -28.08 0.73 -6.22
CA ALA A 757 -29.52 0.61 -6.08
C ALA A 757 -30.19 1.35 -7.23
N ALA A 758 -30.70 0.63 -8.22
CA ALA A 758 -31.33 1.17 -9.42
C ALA A 758 -32.85 1.17 -9.24
N LEU A 759 -33.44 2.35 -9.07
CA LEU A 759 -34.87 2.51 -8.95
C LEU A 759 -35.51 2.55 -10.34
N GLY A 760 -36.38 1.58 -10.64
CA GLY A 760 -37.26 1.59 -11.80
C GLY A 760 -38.61 2.27 -11.50
N GLU A 761 -39.56 2.15 -12.42
CA GLU A 761 -40.92 2.68 -12.23
C GLU A 761 -41.78 1.82 -11.27
N ARG A 762 -41.47 0.52 -11.12
CA ARG A 762 -42.26 -0.45 -10.33
C ARG A 762 -41.43 -1.31 -9.37
N ALA A 763 -40.14 -1.47 -9.65
CA ALA A 763 -39.25 -2.32 -8.90
C ALA A 763 -37.89 -1.64 -8.79
N MET A 764 -37.15 -2.04 -7.77
CA MET A 764 -35.80 -1.58 -7.53
C MET A 764 -34.87 -2.78 -7.52
N GLU A 765 -33.88 -2.75 -8.40
CA GLU A 765 -32.81 -3.74 -8.45
C GLU A 765 -31.63 -3.23 -7.64
N THR A 766 -31.09 -4.07 -6.78
CA THR A 766 -29.96 -3.72 -5.92
C THR A 766 -28.85 -4.75 -6.08
N THR A 767 -27.63 -4.27 -6.31
CA THR A 767 -26.42 -5.09 -6.24
C THR A 767 -25.67 -4.72 -4.96
N LEU A 768 -25.47 -5.72 -4.10
CA LEU A 768 -24.64 -5.65 -2.91
C LEU A 768 -23.30 -6.35 -3.21
N GLY A 769 -22.23 -5.57 -3.34
CA GLY A 769 -20.86 -6.06 -3.41
C GLY A 769 -20.18 -5.99 -2.05
N LEU A 770 -19.53 -7.08 -1.63
CA LEU A 770 -18.81 -7.20 -0.37
C LEU A 770 -17.39 -7.69 -0.65
N ALA A 771 -16.38 -7.03 -0.09
CA ALA A 771 -15.04 -7.60 0.06
C ALA A 771 -14.90 -8.06 1.51
N ALA A 772 -14.93 -9.37 1.71
CA ALA A 772 -14.87 -9.98 3.04
C ALA A 772 -13.51 -10.64 3.25
N ARG A 773 -12.93 -10.42 4.42
CA ARG A 773 -11.70 -11.05 4.87
C ARG A 773 -12.00 -11.90 6.09
N SER A 774 -11.74 -13.20 5.99
CA SER A 774 -11.98 -14.15 7.06
C SER A 774 -10.70 -14.90 7.42
N THR A 775 -10.47 -15.15 8.70
CA THR A 775 -9.36 -16.01 9.17
C THR A 775 -9.76 -17.48 9.27
N GLN A 776 -11.06 -17.77 9.20
CA GLN A 776 -11.62 -19.12 9.27
C GLN A 776 -12.73 -19.31 8.24
N GLY A 777 -12.93 -20.56 7.82
CA GLY A 777 -14.11 -20.93 7.03
C GLY A 777 -15.36 -21.03 7.91
N GLY A 778 -16.54 -20.88 7.32
CA GLY A 778 -17.79 -21.00 8.06
C GLY A 778 -18.98 -20.42 7.32
N GLU A 779 -20.05 -20.14 8.04
CA GLU A 779 -21.25 -19.51 7.53
C GLU A 779 -21.54 -18.22 8.28
N HIS A 780 -21.91 -17.16 7.56
CA HIS A 780 -22.23 -15.87 8.15
C HIS A 780 -23.55 -15.31 7.63
N ALA A 781 -24.52 -15.11 8.52
CA ALA A 781 -25.84 -14.63 8.15
C ALA A 781 -25.86 -13.10 7.99
N ILE A 782 -26.32 -12.62 6.83
CA ILE A 782 -26.62 -11.21 6.58
C ILE A 782 -28.13 -11.01 6.45
N ALA A 783 -28.65 -9.91 7.00
CA ALA A 783 -30.06 -9.55 6.84
C ALA A 783 -30.25 -8.68 5.60
N LEU A 784 -31.20 -9.11 4.76
CA LEU A 784 -31.57 -8.42 3.53
C LEU A 784 -32.78 -7.49 3.78
N PRO A 785 -33.06 -6.56 2.85
CA PRO A 785 -34.24 -5.70 2.95
C PRO A 785 -35.53 -6.54 2.98
N ARG A 786 -36.55 -6.02 3.67
CA ARG A 786 -37.87 -6.66 3.70
C ARG A 786 -38.43 -6.79 2.29
N ASP A 787 -39.08 -7.92 2.01
CA ASP A 787 -39.74 -8.24 0.74
C ASP A 787 -38.78 -8.28 -0.48
N ALA A 788 -37.46 -8.39 -0.22
CA ALA A 788 -36.47 -8.56 -1.28
C ALA A 788 -36.41 -10.01 -1.77
N VAL A 789 -36.41 -10.18 -3.10
CA VAL A 789 -36.17 -11.45 -3.77
C VAL A 789 -34.70 -11.50 -4.19
N LEU A 790 -33.98 -12.55 -3.76
CA LEU A 790 -32.62 -12.81 -4.22
C LEU A 790 -32.65 -13.36 -5.65
N LEU A 791 -32.04 -12.64 -6.60
CA LEU A 791 -31.95 -13.04 -8.01
C LEU A 791 -30.73 -13.92 -8.27
N SER A 792 -29.58 -13.52 -7.74
CA SER A 792 -28.32 -14.26 -7.90
C SER A 792 -27.36 -13.93 -6.76
N ALA A 793 -26.52 -14.88 -6.40
CA ALA A 793 -25.38 -14.65 -5.51
C ALA A 793 -24.13 -15.25 -6.15
N THR A 794 -23.00 -14.57 -6.06
CA THR A 794 -21.70 -15.08 -6.52
C THR A 794 -20.62 -14.84 -5.46
N ARG A 795 -19.59 -15.70 -5.47
CA ARG A 795 -18.33 -15.52 -4.74
C ARG A 795 -17.18 -15.69 -5.71
N ASP A 796 -16.31 -14.69 -5.80
CA ASP A 796 -15.17 -14.65 -6.72
C ASP A 796 -15.54 -14.97 -8.18
N GLY A 797 -16.73 -14.52 -8.60
CA GLY A 797 -17.30 -14.78 -9.94
C GLY A 797 -18.00 -16.14 -10.10
N GLN A 798 -17.94 -17.03 -9.11
CA GLN A 798 -18.65 -18.33 -9.12
C GLN A 798 -20.04 -18.19 -8.51
N THR A 799 -21.07 -18.73 -9.17
CA THR A 799 -22.46 -18.70 -8.68
C THR A 799 -22.64 -19.54 -7.43
N LEU A 800 -23.29 -18.98 -6.41
CA LEU A 800 -23.65 -19.66 -5.17
C LEU A 800 -25.16 -19.94 -5.11
N PRO A 801 -25.58 -21.17 -4.79
CA PRO A 801 -26.99 -21.50 -4.58
C PRO A 801 -27.43 -21.09 -3.17
N LEU A 802 -27.60 -19.78 -2.93
CA LEU A 802 -28.05 -19.26 -1.64
C LEU A 802 -29.58 -19.19 -1.58
N ALA A 803 -30.15 -19.57 -0.43
CA ALA A 803 -31.58 -19.50 -0.17
C ALA A 803 -31.90 -18.45 0.90
N LEU A 804 -32.95 -17.67 0.67
CA LEU A 804 -33.46 -16.68 1.63
C LEU A 804 -34.33 -17.39 2.69
N HIS A 805 -33.96 -17.27 3.96
CA HIS A 805 -34.75 -17.78 5.10
C HIS A 805 -34.95 -16.66 6.11
N ASP A 806 -36.21 -16.36 6.46
CA ASP A 806 -36.59 -15.29 7.41
C ASP A 806 -35.93 -13.92 7.13
N GLY A 807 -35.80 -13.57 5.84
CA GLY A 807 -35.17 -12.32 5.41
C GLY A 807 -33.64 -12.29 5.59
N ARG A 808 -33.00 -13.44 5.82
CA ARG A 808 -31.55 -13.59 5.96
C ARG A 808 -30.99 -14.55 4.91
N VAL A 809 -29.74 -14.33 4.54
CA VAL A 809 -28.96 -15.20 3.67
C VAL A 809 -27.67 -15.58 4.39
N SER A 810 -27.35 -16.88 4.39
CA SER A 810 -26.10 -17.40 4.94
C SER A 810 -25.01 -17.35 3.86
N LEU A 811 -23.96 -16.57 4.11
CA LEU A 811 -22.79 -16.46 3.23
C LEU A 811 -21.75 -17.52 3.60
N PRO A 812 -21.33 -18.40 2.67
CA PRO A 812 -20.29 -19.39 2.93
C PRO A 812 -18.91 -18.74 2.86
N LEU A 813 -18.32 -18.50 4.03
CA LEU A 813 -16.99 -17.89 4.22
C LEU A 813 -15.86 -18.89 3.98
N LEU A 814 -14.79 -18.39 3.36
CA LEU A 814 -13.51 -19.09 3.20
C LEU A 814 -12.39 -18.27 3.86
N PRO A 815 -11.34 -18.92 4.40
CA PRO A 815 -10.15 -18.21 4.89
C PRO A 815 -9.47 -17.41 3.76
N GLY A 816 -9.04 -16.20 4.07
CA GLY A 816 -8.48 -15.25 3.11
C GLY A 816 -9.46 -14.13 2.76
N SER A 817 -9.20 -13.45 1.65
CA SER A 817 -10.01 -12.34 1.15
C SER A 817 -10.82 -12.79 -0.08
N HIS A 818 -12.14 -12.64 -0.01
CA HIS A 818 -13.08 -13.09 -1.04
C HIS A 818 -14.10 -11.99 -1.35
N ALA A 819 -14.50 -11.92 -2.61
CA ALA A 819 -15.51 -10.97 -3.08
C ALA A 819 -16.87 -11.66 -3.24
N TYR A 820 -17.92 -11.11 -2.63
CA TYR A 820 -19.29 -11.57 -2.78
C TYR A 820 -20.13 -10.53 -3.52
N GLU A 821 -20.98 -10.97 -4.45
CA GLU A 821 -21.96 -10.12 -5.11
C GLU A 821 -23.35 -10.74 -4.98
N LEU A 822 -24.29 -9.99 -4.42
CA LEU A 822 -25.70 -10.38 -4.33
C LEU A 822 -26.54 -9.42 -5.15
N ARG A 823 -27.38 -9.95 -6.04
CA ARG A 823 -28.36 -9.17 -6.80
C ARG A 823 -29.75 -9.45 -6.28
N LEU A 824 -30.45 -8.40 -5.92
CA LEU A 824 -31.76 -8.46 -5.30
C LEU A 824 -32.74 -7.60 -6.09
N ARG A 825 -34.01 -7.99 -6.07
CA ARG A 825 -35.12 -7.18 -6.56
C ARG A 825 -36.13 -7.00 -5.44
N GLN A 826 -36.56 -5.77 -5.24
CA GLN A 826 -37.61 -5.43 -4.28
C GLN A 826 -38.68 -4.60 -4.99
N ASP A 827 -39.93 -4.78 -4.60
CA ASP A 827 -41.02 -3.92 -5.09
C ASP A 827 -40.82 -2.52 -4.52
N ALA A 828 -40.76 -1.53 -5.40
CA ALA A 828 -40.48 -0.16 -5.02
C ALA A 828 -41.05 0.78 -6.07
N ASP A 829 -42.05 1.57 -5.66
CA ASP A 829 -42.59 2.62 -6.50
C ASP A 829 -41.68 3.84 -6.44
N ALA A 830 -41.55 4.51 -7.58
CA ALA A 830 -40.98 5.84 -7.64
C ALA A 830 -41.94 6.83 -6.95
N ALA A 831 -41.91 6.85 -5.61
CA ALA A 831 -42.60 7.83 -4.77
C ALA A 831 -41.82 9.15 -4.73
N TRP A 832 -42.33 10.17 -4.03
CA TRP A 832 -41.61 11.45 -3.85
C TRP A 832 -40.31 11.31 -3.04
N ARG A 833 -40.08 10.13 -2.45
CA ARG A 833 -38.92 9.81 -1.62
C ARG A 833 -38.31 8.48 -2.05
N ALA A 834 -37.14 8.53 -2.66
CA ALA A 834 -36.33 7.36 -3.00
C ALA A 834 -35.27 7.12 -1.92
N ARG A 835 -35.01 5.85 -1.56
CA ARG A 835 -34.06 5.51 -0.50
C ARG A 835 -33.22 4.30 -0.91
N THR A 836 -32.01 4.23 -0.39
CA THR A 836 -31.22 2.99 -0.48
C THR A 836 -31.83 1.91 0.42
N PRO A 837 -31.73 0.63 0.01
CA PRO A 837 -32.15 -0.52 0.82
C PRO A 837 -31.38 -0.58 2.13
N LEU A 838 -31.99 -1.20 3.15
CA LEU A 838 -31.37 -1.41 4.45
C LEU A 838 -30.82 -2.83 4.49
N PHE A 839 -29.49 -2.94 4.62
CA PHE A 839 -28.81 -4.20 4.91
C PHE A 839 -28.24 -4.18 6.32
N ASP A 840 -28.22 -5.33 6.96
CA ASP A 840 -27.46 -5.55 8.19
C ASP A 840 -26.48 -6.69 7.98
N LEU A 841 -25.20 -6.37 8.03
CA LEU A 841 -24.13 -7.33 7.84
C LEU A 841 -23.82 -8.11 9.13
N GLY A 842 -24.42 -7.79 10.27
CA GLY A 842 -24.22 -8.49 11.54
C GLY A 842 -22.86 -8.28 12.21
N VAL A 843 -21.86 -7.76 11.47
CA VAL A 843 -20.54 -7.38 11.97
C VAL A 843 -20.12 -6.00 11.43
N PRO A 844 -19.18 -5.30 12.09
CA PRO A 844 -18.70 -4.02 11.61
C PRO A 844 -18.08 -4.08 10.21
N ALA A 845 -18.33 -3.05 9.41
CA ALA A 845 -17.82 -2.91 8.05
C ALA A 845 -17.14 -1.55 7.84
N ALA A 846 -16.19 -1.50 6.90
CA ALA A 846 -15.51 -0.28 6.48
C ALA A 846 -15.71 0.00 4.99
N ASN A 847 -15.42 1.24 4.59
CA ASN A 847 -15.48 1.73 3.21
C ASN A 847 -16.83 1.41 2.53
N ILE A 848 -17.89 2.02 3.06
CA ILE A 848 -19.26 1.78 2.62
C ILE A 848 -19.62 2.79 1.52
N GLU A 849 -19.76 2.30 0.30
CA GLU A 849 -20.24 3.04 -0.86
C GLU A 849 -21.73 2.76 -1.07
N LEU A 850 -22.53 3.83 -1.19
CA LEU A 850 -23.96 3.74 -1.51
C LEU A 850 -24.21 4.51 -2.80
N ALA A 851 -24.81 3.87 -3.79
CA ALA A 851 -25.26 4.51 -5.03
C ALA A 851 -26.76 4.30 -5.22
N LEU A 852 -27.47 5.36 -5.57
CA LEU A 852 -28.88 5.35 -5.93
C LEU A 852 -29.04 5.94 -7.33
N ASP A 853 -29.40 5.09 -8.28
CA ASP A 853 -29.72 5.49 -9.65
C ASP A 853 -31.22 5.74 -9.76
N LEU A 854 -31.58 6.95 -10.19
CA LEU A 854 -32.95 7.42 -10.35
C LEU A 854 -33.34 7.45 -11.84
N PRO A 855 -34.62 7.17 -12.16
CA PRO A 855 -35.11 7.30 -13.53
C PRO A 855 -34.96 8.73 -14.05
N ARG A 856 -34.76 8.87 -15.37
CA ARG A 856 -34.69 10.19 -16.03
C ARG A 856 -36.02 10.97 -16.04
N SER A 857 -37.11 10.31 -15.67
CA SER A 857 -38.44 10.91 -15.48
C SER A 857 -38.55 11.71 -14.18
N ARG A 858 -37.49 11.82 -13.36
CA ARG A 858 -37.52 12.42 -12.02
C ARG A 858 -36.67 13.69 -11.93
N TRP A 859 -37.19 14.68 -11.20
CA TRP A 859 -36.53 15.92 -10.85
C TRP A 859 -36.09 15.88 -9.39
N VAL A 860 -34.79 15.76 -9.12
CA VAL A 860 -34.23 15.67 -7.77
C VAL A 860 -34.23 17.04 -7.10
N LEU A 861 -34.88 17.14 -5.94
CA LEU A 861 -34.96 18.38 -5.17
C LEU A 861 -33.99 18.41 -4.00
N TRP A 862 -33.77 17.28 -3.33
CA TRP A 862 -32.98 17.24 -2.10
C TRP A 862 -32.37 15.86 -1.90
N THR A 863 -31.22 15.78 -1.24
CA THR A 863 -30.51 14.55 -0.92
C THR A 863 -30.17 14.49 0.57
N TRP A 864 -30.17 13.30 1.16
CA TRP A 864 -29.71 13.08 2.55
C TRP A 864 -28.94 11.75 2.64
N GLY A 865 -28.05 11.63 3.62
CA GLY A 865 -27.24 10.42 3.82
C GLY A 865 -25.92 10.73 4.55
N PRO A 866 -24.92 9.84 4.43
CA PRO A 866 -23.56 10.06 4.94
C PRO A 866 -22.93 11.39 4.49
N GLN A 867 -21.97 11.90 5.26
CA GLN A 867 -21.37 13.23 5.06
C GLN A 867 -20.70 13.39 3.68
N ALA A 868 -20.00 12.37 3.19
CA ALA A 868 -19.40 12.37 1.86
C ALA A 868 -20.46 11.93 0.83
N GLY A 869 -21.21 12.87 0.26
CA GLY A 869 -22.31 12.56 -0.64
C GLY A 869 -22.75 13.72 -1.55
N PRO A 870 -23.84 13.56 -2.33
CA PRO A 870 -24.35 14.59 -3.21
C PRO A 870 -24.83 15.83 -2.45
N ALA A 871 -24.45 17.00 -2.96
CA ALA A 871 -24.96 18.30 -2.59
C ALA A 871 -25.82 18.87 -3.72
N VAL A 872 -27.03 19.34 -3.39
CA VAL A 872 -27.90 20.04 -4.34
C VAL A 872 -27.60 21.53 -4.27
N LEU A 873 -26.70 22.01 -5.15
CA LEU A 873 -26.19 23.38 -5.11
C LEU A 873 -27.24 24.44 -5.41
N TYR A 874 -28.30 24.09 -6.15
CA TYR A 874 -29.36 25.01 -6.54
C TYR A 874 -29.93 25.83 -5.36
N TRP A 875 -30.10 25.23 -4.18
CA TRP A 875 -30.66 25.94 -3.02
C TRP A 875 -29.73 27.04 -2.49
N SER A 876 -28.41 26.81 -2.53
CA SER A 876 -27.42 27.84 -2.19
C SER A 876 -27.43 28.98 -3.22
N GLN A 877 -27.57 28.63 -4.50
CA GLN A 877 -27.69 29.61 -5.58
C GLN A 877 -29.01 30.39 -5.49
N LEU A 878 -30.11 29.76 -5.07
CA LEU A 878 -31.40 30.40 -4.84
C LEU A 878 -31.31 31.44 -3.70
N ALA A 879 -30.55 31.17 -2.65
CA ALA A 879 -30.29 32.14 -1.58
C ALA A 879 -29.51 33.36 -2.12
N VAL A 880 -28.50 33.13 -2.96
CA VAL A 880 -27.77 34.21 -3.66
C VAL A 880 -28.70 34.99 -4.60
N LEU A 881 -29.57 34.30 -5.32
CA LEU A 881 -30.57 34.93 -6.18
C LEU A 881 -31.53 35.80 -5.38
N LEU A 882 -32.00 35.34 -4.22
CA LEU A 882 -32.89 36.10 -3.35
C LEU A 882 -32.21 37.39 -2.86
N LEU A 883 -30.94 37.31 -2.47
CA LEU A 883 -30.14 38.48 -2.10
C LEU A 883 -29.94 39.42 -3.31
N ALA A 884 -29.59 38.89 -4.48
CA ALA A 884 -29.40 39.68 -5.69
C ALA A 884 -30.70 40.36 -6.13
N ALA A 885 -31.84 39.67 -6.10
CA ALA A 885 -33.15 40.21 -6.41
C ALA A 885 -33.56 41.31 -5.42
N TRP A 886 -33.22 41.17 -4.13
CA TRP A 886 -33.43 42.19 -3.11
C TRP A 886 -32.56 43.44 -3.36
N LEU A 887 -31.27 43.27 -3.66
CA LEU A 887 -30.37 44.36 -4.02
C LEU A 887 -30.81 45.07 -5.30
N LEU A 888 -31.18 44.33 -6.35
CA LEU A 888 -31.69 44.89 -7.60
C LEU A 888 -33.00 45.65 -7.38
N ALA A 889 -33.93 45.11 -6.59
CA ALA A 889 -35.17 45.82 -6.27
C ALA A 889 -34.93 47.14 -5.51
N ARG A 890 -33.86 47.22 -4.70
CA ARG A 890 -33.55 48.41 -3.89
C ARG A 890 -32.73 49.47 -4.63
N PHE A 891 -31.78 49.04 -5.46
CA PHE A 891 -30.76 49.90 -6.05
C PHE A 891 -30.83 50.03 -7.58
N ALA A 892 -31.44 49.08 -8.29
CA ALA A 892 -31.52 49.16 -9.75
C ALA A 892 -32.51 50.26 -10.18
N PRO A 893 -32.19 51.09 -11.19
CA PRO A 893 -33.03 52.20 -11.63
C PRO A 893 -34.23 51.75 -12.50
N THR A 894 -34.91 50.66 -12.13
CA THR A 894 -35.98 50.01 -12.92
C THR A 894 -37.33 50.06 -12.19
N PRO A 895 -38.48 49.89 -12.88
CA PRO A 895 -39.80 49.81 -12.24
C PRO A 895 -40.11 48.42 -11.62
N LEU A 896 -39.16 47.47 -11.65
CA LEU A 896 -39.40 46.09 -11.20
C LEU A 896 -39.34 45.97 -9.67
N ARG A 897 -40.34 45.30 -9.08
CA ARG A 897 -40.40 44.94 -7.66
C ARG A 897 -39.63 43.64 -7.39
N LEU A 898 -39.37 43.35 -6.11
CA LEU A 898 -38.70 42.11 -5.67
C LEU A 898 -39.26 40.84 -6.33
N ARG A 899 -40.59 40.69 -6.34
CA ARG A 899 -41.26 39.53 -6.96
C ARG A 899 -40.97 39.37 -8.46
N HIS A 900 -40.79 40.46 -9.21
CA HIS A 900 -40.50 40.38 -10.64
C HIS A 900 -39.06 39.94 -10.87
N TRP A 901 -38.10 40.48 -10.09
CA TRP A 901 -36.71 40.03 -10.12
C TRP A 901 -36.55 38.58 -9.68
N LEU A 902 -37.30 38.17 -8.65
CA LEU A 902 -37.27 36.80 -8.13
C LEU A 902 -37.87 35.81 -9.14
N LEU A 903 -39.05 36.09 -9.70
CA LEU A 903 -39.67 35.23 -10.73
C LEU A 903 -38.83 35.18 -12.00
N LEU A 904 -38.28 36.32 -12.46
CA LEU A 904 -37.37 36.33 -13.60
C LEU A 904 -36.13 35.46 -13.32
N GLY A 905 -35.52 35.63 -12.15
CA GLY A 905 -34.37 34.82 -11.74
C GLY A 905 -34.67 33.33 -11.63
N LEU A 906 -35.79 32.96 -11.01
CA LEU A 906 -36.20 31.56 -10.81
C LEU A 906 -36.27 30.79 -12.13
N GLY A 907 -36.89 31.36 -13.16
CA GLY A 907 -36.98 30.65 -14.43
C GLY A 907 -35.67 30.56 -15.20
N PHE A 908 -34.73 31.50 -15.02
CA PHE A 908 -33.39 31.39 -15.62
C PHE A 908 -32.40 30.57 -14.77
N SER A 909 -32.66 30.43 -13.47
CA SER A 909 -31.71 29.83 -12.52
C SER A 909 -31.44 28.34 -12.75
N THR A 910 -32.33 27.64 -13.45
CA THR A 910 -32.22 26.20 -13.73
C THR A 910 -31.44 25.88 -14.99
N PHE A 911 -31.11 26.87 -15.84
CA PHE A 911 -30.40 26.60 -17.10
C PHE A 911 -29.48 27.73 -17.63
N ALA A 912 -29.61 29.00 -17.24
CA ALA A 912 -28.79 30.08 -17.81
C ALA A 912 -28.65 31.35 -16.92
N TRP A 913 -27.71 31.31 -15.96
CA TRP A 913 -27.35 32.47 -15.13
C TRP A 913 -26.80 33.67 -15.93
N SER A 914 -26.05 33.42 -17.00
CA SER A 914 -25.52 34.45 -17.89
C SER A 914 -26.63 35.20 -18.65
N ALA A 915 -27.68 34.47 -19.06
CA ALA A 915 -28.86 35.06 -19.69
C ALA A 915 -29.60 35.98 -18.71
N PHE A 916 -29.79 35.55 -17.46
CA PHE A 916 -30.36 36.41 -16.42
C PHE A 916 -29.54 37.70 -16.22
N ALA A 917 -28.21 37.58 -16.11
CA ALA A 917 -27.33 38.75 -15.95
C ALA A 917 -27.41 39.72 -17.14
N LEU A 918 -27.50 39.21 -18.37
CA LEU A 918 -27.66 40.01 -19.58
C LEU A 918 -29.01 40.76 -19.58
N VAL A 919 -30.11 40.06 -19.27
CA VAL A 919 -31.46 40.66 -19.22
C VAL A 919 -31.53 41.70 -18.09
N ALA A 920 -30.95 41.40 -16.93
CA ALA A 920 -30.85 42.37 -15.83
C ALA A 920 -30.04 43.61 -16.24
N SER A 921 -28.91 43.43 -16.92
CA SER A 921 -28.07 44.52 -17.43
C SER A 921 -28.82 45.37 -18.45
N TRP A 922 -29.55 44.74 -19.36
CA TRP A 922 -30.41 45.42 -20.33
C TRP A 922 -31.45 46.32 -19.65
N LEU A 923 -32.20 45.79 -18.68
CA LEU A 923 -33.19 46.54 -17.91
C LEU A 923 -32.55 47.70 -17.12
N ILE A 924 -31.38 47.49 -16.52
CA ILE A 924 -30.64 48.53 -15.80
C ILE A 924 -30.17 49.64 -16.75
N CYS A 925 -29.61 49.29 -17.91
CA CYS A 925 -29.13 50.24 -18.91
C CYS A 925 -30.27 51.14 -19.43
N LEU A 926 -31.45 50.56 -19.68
CA LEU A 926 -32.66 51.32 -20.03
C LEU A 926 -33.13 52.22 -18.87
N GLY A 927 -33.09 51.73 -17.64
CA GLY A 927 -33.42 52.51 -16.45
C GLY A 927 -32.47 53.70 -16.21
N LEU A 928 -31.18 53.51 -16.49
CA LEU A 928 -30.19 54.59 -16.46
C LEU A 928 -30.46 55.62 -17.55
N ARG A 929 -30.81 55.17 -18.77
CA ARG A 929 -31.16 56.05 -19.90
C ARG A 929 -32.43 56.88 -19.63
N ALA A 930 -33.40 56.33 -18.90
CA ALA A 930 -34.60 57.06 -18.49
C ALA A 930 -34.32 58.18 -17.46
N ARG A 931 -33.28 58.00 -16.62
CA ARG A 931 -32.94 58.93 -15.54
C ARG A 931 -31.82 59.91 -15.88
N ARG A 932 -30.99 59.60 -16.88
CA ARG A 932 -29.81 60.39 -17.27
C ARG A 932 -29.70 60.51 -18.79
N ALA A 933 -29.60 61.74 -19.29
CA ALA A 933 -29.33 61.99 -20.70
C ALA A 933 -27.82 61.82 -21.00
N PRO A 934 -27.43 61.01 -22.01
CA PRO A 934 -26.04 60.91 -22.43
C PRO A 934 -25.56 62.20 -23.10
N ALA A 935 -24.26 62.47 -23.01
CA ALA A 935 -23.66 63.64 -23.66
C ALA A 935 -23.84 63.58 -25.18
N GLU A 936 -24.04 64.75 -25.82
CA GLU A 936 -24.45 64.84 -27.23
C GLU A 936 -23.55 64.06 -28.19
N ARG A 937 -22.23 64.04 -27.93
CA ARG A 937 -21.24 63.37 -28.78
C ARG A 937 -21.34 61.84 -28.79
N VAL A 938 -21.96 61.25 -27.77
CA VAL A 938 -22.08 59.79 -27.62
C VAL A 938 -23.55 59.36 -27.65
N PHE A 939 -24.50 60.30 -27.76
CA PHE A 939 -25.93 60.04 -27.72
C PHE A 939 -26.37 58.99 -28.75
N ASN A 940 -26.02 59.17 -30.02
CA ASN A 940 -26.40 58.24 -31.09
C ASN A 940 -25.74 56.86 -30.94
N LEU A 941 -24.50 56.81 -30.43
CA LEU A 941 -23.79 55.54 -30.18
C LEU A 941 -24.42 54.77 -29.01
N VAL A 942 -24.86 55.47 -27.96
CA VAL A 942 -25.62 54.88 -26.86
C VAL A 942 -26.99 54.39 -27.34
N GLN A 943 -27.69 55.14 -28.21
CA GLN A 943 -28.98 54.70 -28.77
C GLN A 943 -28.83 53.44 -29.62
N LEU A 944 -27.80 53.37 -30.48
CA LEU A 944 -27.50 52.18 -31.27
C LEU A 944 -27.13 50.99 -30.38
N GLY A 945 -26.28 51.22 -29.38
CA GLY A 945 -25.87 50.19 -28.42
C GLY A 945 -27.03 49.64 -27.58
N LEU A 946 -27.94 50.51 -27.13
CA LEU A 946 -29.15 50.10 -26.40
C LEU A 946 -30.13 49.33 -27.29
N ALA A 947 -30.28 49.72 -28.57
CA ALA A 947 -31.10 48.99 -29.52
C ALA A 947 -30.51 47.59 -29.79
N ALA A 948 -29.20 47.48 -30.02
CA ALA A 948 -28.51 46.20 -30.17
C ALA A 948 -28.65 45.33 -28.91
N LEU A 949 -28.40 45.90 -27.72
CA LEU A 949 -28.56 45.19 -26.45
C LEU A 949 -30.00 44.70 -26.23
N SER A 950 -31.00 45.50 -26.64
CA SER A 950 -32.42 45.10 -26.56
C SER A 950 -32.75 43.95 -27.49
N LEU A 951 -32.23 43.96 -28.72
CA LEU A 951 -32.39 42.86 -29.66
C LEU A 951 -31.77 41.56 -29.13
N ILE A 952 -30.54 41.64 -28.61
CA ILE A 952 -29.83 40.47 -28.04
C ILE A 952 -30.58 39.96 -26.80
N ALA A 953 -31.00 40.84 -25.89
CA ALA A 953 -31.74 40.44 -24.68
C ALA A 953 -33.08 39.79 -25.02
N LEU A 954 -33.80 40.31 -26.02
CA LEU A 954 -35.05 39.72 -26.48
C LEU A 954 -34.84 38.36 -27.15
N ALA A 955 -33.81 38.24 -28.00
CA ALA A 955 -33.44 36.97 -28.62
C ALA A 955 -33.10 35.89 -27.58
N VAL A 956 -32.37 36.28 -26.52
CA VAL A 956 -32.04 35.39 -25.39
C VAL A 956 -33.28 35.03 -24.56
N LEU A 957 -34.19 35.96 -24.33
CA LEU A 957 -35.47 35.69 -23.63
C LEU A 957 -36.34 34.70 -24.39
N VAL A 958 -36.46 34.87 -25.72
CA VAL A 958 -37.26 33.99 -26.58
C VAL A 958 -36.59 32.62 -26.70
N SER A 959 -35.27 32.55 -26.86
CA SER A 959 -34.55 31.29 -26.96
C SER A 959 -34.56 30.51 -25.63
N ALA A 960 -34.64 31.18 -24.49
CA ALA A 960 -34.70 30.55 -23.18
C ALA A 960 -35.98 29.72 -22.94
N VAL A 961 -37.11 30.09 -23.53
CA VAL A 961 -38.40 29.40 -23.29
C VAL A 961 -38.41 27.95 -23.82
N PRO A 962 -38.01 27.67 -25.08
CA PRO A 962 -37.86 26.29 -25.55
C PRO A 962 -36.85 25.48 -24.74
N HIS A 963 -35.72 26.08 -24.35
CA HIS A 963 -34.71 25.40 -23.53
C HIS A 963 -35.24 25.05 -22.14
N GLY A 964 -36.06 25.91 -21.54
CA GLY A 964 -36.70 25.65 -20.25
C GLY A 964 -37.79 24.57 -20.28
N LEU A 965 -38.59 24.51 -21.36
CA LEU A 965 -39.72 23.58 -21.50
C LEU A 965 -39.31 22.18 -22.02
N LEU A 966 -38.33 22.14 -22.92
CA LEU A 966 -37.83 20.90 -23.53
C LEU A 966 -36.58 20.36 -22.81
N GLY A 967 -35.88 21.20 -22.05
CA GLY A 967 -34.70 20.82 -21.29
C GLY A 967 -35.01 20.08 -20.00
N LEU A 968 -33.94 19.51 -19.41
CA LEU A 968 -33.96 18.84 -18.12
C LEU A 968 -33.54 19.84 -17.04
N PRO A 969 -34.21 19.87 -15.88
CA PRO A 969 -33.86 20.79 -14.81
C PRO A 969 -32.47 20.48 -14.26
N ASP A 970 -31.55 21.45 -14.30
CA ASP A 970 -30.24 21.31 -13.67
C ASP A 970 -30.25 21.87 -12.25
N MET A 971 -30.31 20.97 -11.28
CA MET A 971 -30.24 21.29 -9.86
C MET A 971 -28.78 21.41 -9.35
N HIS A 972 -27.82 21.33 -10.27
CA HIS A 972 -26.38 21.42 -10.02
C HIS A 972 -25.94 20.44 -8.92
N VAL A 973 -26.39 19.19 -9.04
CA VAL A 973 -26.02 18.11 -8.11
C VAL A 973 -24.53 17.79 -8.32
N ALA A 974 -23.74 17.90 -7.25
CA ALA A 974 -22.31 17.66 -7.27
C ALA A 974 -21.85 16.92 -6.00
N GLY A 975 -20.60 16.45 -5.99
CA GLY A 975 -19.98 15.78 -4.85
C GLY A 975 -19.95 14.26 -4.99
N ASN A 976 -18.80 13.66 -4.63
CA ASN A 976 -18.53 12.22 -4.71
C ASN A 976 -18.87 11.59 -6.08
N GLY A 977 -18.66 12.33 -7.19
CA GLY A 977 -19.01 11.87 -8.55
C GLY A 977 -20.51 11.76 -8.83
N SER A 978 -21.37 12.39 -8.02
CA SER A 978 -22.82 12.36 -8.19
C SER A 978 -23.30 13.26 -9.33
N THR A 979 -24.42 12.88 -9.94
CA THR A 979 -25.17 13.66 -10.94
C THR A 979 -26.65 13.72 -10.56
N ALA A 980 -27.50 14.39 -11.36
CA ALA A 980 -28.94 14.49 -11.10
C ALA A 980 -29.66 13.13 -11.00
N TRP A 981 -29.07 12.06 -11.54
CA TRP A 981 -29.68 10.73 -11.64
C TRP A 981 -28.86 9.65 -10.96
N ALA A 982 -27.54 9.82 -10.87
CA ALA A 982 -26.66 8.87 -10.19
C ALA A 982 -26.16 9.53 -8.90
N LEU A 983 -26.75 9.18 -7.77
CA LEU A 983 -26.44 9.76 -6.47
C LEU A 983 -25.53 8.84 -5.67
N ARG A 984 -24.37 9.34 -5.22
CA ARG A 984 -23.32 8.50 -4.60
C ARG A 984 -22.91 9.03 -3.24
N TRP A 985 -23.01 8.22 -2.21
CA TRP A 985 -22.55 8.50 -0.85
C TRP A 985 -21.43 7.54 -0.44
N PHE A 986 -20.60 7.99 0.48
CA PHE A 986 -19.56 7.22 1.13
C PHE A 986 -19.64 7.39 2.64
N ALA A 987 -19.55 6.30 3.38
CA ALA A 987 -19.37 6.27 4.82
C ALA A 987 -18.10 5.49 5.17
N ASP A 988 -17.35 5.99 6.15
CA ASP A 988 -16.12 5.36 6.63
C ASP A 988 -16.39 3.99 7.25
N ARG A 989 -17.45 3.87 8.07
CA ARG A 989 -17.75 2.65 8.83
C ARG A 989 -19.22 2.43 9.14
N GLY A 990 -19.57 1.19 9.44
CA GLY A 990 -20.87 0.76 9.97
C GLY A 990 -20.68 -0.30 11.05
N ALA A 991 -21.56 -0.34 12.06
CA ALA A 991 -21.45 -1.28 13.19
C ALA A 991 -22.13 -2.64 12.95
N GLY A 992 -22.67 -2.86 11.75
CA GLY A 992 -23.52 -3.99 11.37
C GLY A 992 -24.54 -3.54 10.33
N ALA A 993 -25.53 -2.76 10.79
CA ALA A 993 -26.48 -2.08 9.90
C ALA A 993 -25.79 -1.00 9.06
N LEU A 994 -26.00 -1.06 7.74
CA LEU A 994 -25.46 -0.06 6.82
C LEU A 994 -26.22 1.28 6.96
N PRO A 995 -25.53 2.42 6.79
CA PRO A 995 -26.18 3.72 6.77
C PRO A 995 -27.18 3.82 5.60
N ARG A 996 -28.24 4.61 5.79
CA ARG A 996 -29.25 4.87 4.76
C ARG A 996 -29.04 6.22 4.11
N ALA A 997 -29.22 6.25 2.80
CA ALA A 997 -29.21 7.47 2.00
C ALA A 997 -30.48 7.57 1.16
N GLY A 998 -30.72 8.73 0.56
CA GLY A 998 -31.83 8.89 -0.37
C GLY A 998 -32.01 10.31 -0.88
N ALA A 999 -33.04 10.47 -1.69
CA ALA A 999 -33.39 11.72 -2.33
C ALA A 999 -34.89 11.97 -2.36
N PHE A 1000 -35.27 13.24 -2.27
CA PHE A 1000 -36.61 13.70 -2.60
C PHE A 1000 -36.62 14.08 -4.07
N SER A 1001 -37.53 13.51 -4.83
CA SER A 1001 -37.69 13.81 -6.25
C SER A 1001 -39.16 13.91 -6.64
N LEU A 1002 -39.45 14.77 -7.61
CA LEU A 1002 -40.79 14.89 -8.20
C LEU A 1002 -40.81 14.32 -9.63
N PRO A 1003 -41.96 13.91 -10.15
CA PRO A 1003 -42.10 13.62 -11.57
C PRO A 1003 -41.77 14.84 -12.43
N LEU A 1004 -41.14 14.63 -13.58
CA LEU A 1004 -40.69 15.71 -14.48
C LEU A 1004 -41.84 16.59 -15.01
N TRP A 1005 -43.08 16.07 -15.05
CA TRP A 1005 -44.23 16.87 -15.45
C TRP A 1005 -44.50 18.04 -14.49
N ALA A 1006 -44.16 17.91 -13.20
CA ALA A 1006 -44.32 18.99 -12.23
C ALA A 1006 -43.40 20.17 -12.55
N TYR A 1007 -42.16 19.89 -12.98
CA TYR A 1007 -41.23 20.91 -13.48
C TYR A 1007 -41.78 21.56 -14.76
N LYS A 1008 -42.27 20.76 -15.72
CA LYS A 1008 -42.83 21.28 -16.98
C LYS A 1008 -44.03 22.20 -16.75
N LEU A 1009 -44.91 21.86 -15.79
CA LEU A 1009 -46.04 22.71 -15.40
C LEU A 1009 -45.54 24.04 -14.79
N ALA A 1010 -44.56 23.99 -13.89
CA ALA A 1010 -43.99 25.18 -13.28
C ALA A 1010 -43.31 26.10 -14.32
N MET A 1011 -42.57 25.54 -15.28
CA MET A 1011 -41.95 26.30 -16.37
C MET A 1011 -42.96 26.88 -17.35
N LEU A 1012 -44.06 26.16 -17.63
CA LEU A 1012 -45.15 26.68 -18.45
C LEU A 1012 -45.83 27.89 -17.77
N ALA A 1013 -46.14 27.78 -16.48
CA ALA A 1013 -46.69 28.88 -15.70
C ALA A 1013 -45.74 30.09 -15.68
N TRP A 1014 -44.43 29.85 -15.55
CA TRP A 1014 -43.42 30.88 -15.63
C TRP A 1014 -43.34 31.55 -17.01
N ALA A 1015 -43.38 30.78 -18.10
CA ALA A 1015 -43.31 31.32 -19.46
C ALA A 1015 -44.53 32.20 -19.79
N LEU A 1016 -45.73 31.78 -19.37
CA LEU A 1016 -46.97 32.57 -19.51
C LEU A 1016 -46.88 33.89 -18.72
N TRP A 1017 -46.36 33.83 -17.50
CA TRP A 1017 -46.11 35.04 -16.70
C TRP A 1017 -45.08 35.97 -17.37
N LEU A 1018 -43.97 35.42 -17.86
CA LEU A 1018 -42.91 36.19 -18.51
C LEU A 1018 -43.42 36.88 -19.78
N ALA A 1019 -44.21 36.19 -20.61
CA ALA A 1019 -44.81 36.77 -21.81
C ALA A 1019 -45.67 38.01 -21.48
N ASN A 1020 -46.52 37.91 -20.44
CA ASN A 1020 -47.33 39.04 -19.99
C ASN A 1020 -46.47 40.18 -19.40
N ALA A 1021 -45.44 39.84 -18.60
CA ALA A 1021 -44.55 40.83 -18.00
C ALA A 1021 -43.71 41.58 -19.06
N LEU A 1022 -43.27 40.88 -20.10
CA LEU A 1022 -42.44 41.40 -21.18
C LEU A 1022 -43.15 42.51 -21.98
N ILE A 1023 -44.46 42.38 -22.23
CA ILE A 1023 -45.27 43.43 -22.89
C ILE A 1023 -45.20 44.74 -22.10
N GLY A 1024 -45.35 44.65 -20.78
CA GLY A 1024 -45.22 45.80 -19.88
C GLY A 1024 -43.82 46.42 -19.90
N TRP A 1025 -42.78 45.59 -19.90
CA TRP A 1025 -41.39 46.05 -19.92
C TRP A 1025 -40.99 46.67 -21.26
N LEU A 1026 -41.44 46.12 -22.39
CA LEU A 1026 -41.17 46.68 -23.73
C LEU A 1026 -41.80 48.06 -23.90
N ARG A 1027 -43.04 48.27 -23.41
CA ARG A 1027 -43.67 49.59 -23.42
C ARG A 1027 -42.88 50.62 -22.62
N TRP A 1028 -42.40 50.23 -21.43
CA TRP A 1028 -41.55 51.08 -20.60
C TRP A 1028 -40.17 51.33 -21.24
N ALA A 1029 -39.54 50.28 -21.78
CA ALA A 1029 -38.24 50.33 -22.44
C ALA A 1029 -38.26 51.28 -23.64
N PHE A 1030 -39.32 51.21 -24.46
CA PHE A 1030 -39.50 52.10 -25.60
C PHE A 1030 -39.64 53.56 -25.13
N GLY A 1031 -40.47 53.82 -24.11
CA GLY A 1031 -40.59 55.15 -23.51
C GLY A 1031 -39.24 55.69 -23.01
N ALA A 1032 -38.49 54.88 -22.26
CA ALA A 1032 -37.16 55.22 -21.76
C ALA A 1032 -36.14 55.51 -22.87
N TRP A 1033 -36.20 54.74 -23.97
CA TRP A 1033 -35.32 54.91 -25.12
C TRP A 1033 -35.63 56.20 -25.92
N THR A 1034 -36.92 56.53 -26.07
CA THR A 1034 -37.39 57.75 -26.78
C THR A 1034 -37.30 59.04 -25.96
N GLN A 1035 -37.05 58.95 -24.65
CA GLN A 1035 -37.05 60.10 -23.75
C GLN A 1035 -35.92 61.09 -24.10
N GLY A 1036 -36.30 62.32 -24.47
CA GLY A 1036 -35.35 63.39 -24.85
C GLY A 1036 -34.84 63.34 -26.30
N GLY A 1037 -35.58 62.68 -27.21
CA GLY A 1037 -35.33 62.65 -28.65
C GLY A 1037 -34.77 61.31 -29.17
N TYR A 1038 -35.02 61.01 -30.44
CA TYR A 1038 -34.67 59.71 -31.06
C TYR A 1038 -33.24 59.71 -31.63
N TRP A 1039 -32.92 60.66 -32.50
CA TRP A 1039 -31.58 60.89 -33.06
C TRP A 1039 -31.16 62.37 -32.89
N ARG A 1040 -29.89 62.64 -32.61
CA ARG A 1040 -29.33 64.00 -32.62
C ARG A 1040 -28.51 64.25 -33.88
N SER A 1041 -28.77 65.34 -34.58
CA SER A 1041 -27.94 65.85 -35.67
C SER A 1041 -26.67 66.51 -35.11
N ARG A 1042 -25.55 66.45 -35.84
CA ARG A 1042 -24.32 67.17 -35.44
C ARG A 1042 -24.63 68.67 -35.33
N PRO A 1043 -24.20 69.37 -34.26
CA PRO A 1043 -24.36 70.81 -34.19
C PRO A 1043 -23.67 71.44 -35.41
N ARG A 1044 -24.44 72.15 -36.23
CA ARG A 1044 -23.93 72.92 -37.36
C ARG A 1044 -22.99 73.96 -36.76
N ARG A 1045 -21.69 73.86 -37.07
CA ARG A 1045 -20.65 74.80 -36.62
C ARG A 1045 -21.18 76.20 -36.97
N ALA A 1046 -21.40 77.04 -35.96
CA ALA A 1046 -21.86 78.41 -36.17
C ALA A 1046 -20.94 79.04 -37.22
N ALA A 1047 -21.53 79.49 -38.33
CA ALA A 1047 -20.82 80.27 -39.33
C ALA A 1047 -20.21 81.47 -38.61
N ALA A 1048 -18.93 81.75 -38.89
CA ALA A 1048 -18.25 82.92 -38.38
C ALA A 1048 -19.09 84.16 -38.71
N ALA A 1049 -19.29 85.03 -37.70
CA ALA A 1049 -19.93 86.31 -37.88
C ALA A 1049 -19.25 87.08 -39.01
N GLU A 1050 -20.04 87.47 -40.00
CA GLU A 1050 -19.66 88.33 -41.12
C GLU A 1050 -19.25 89.69 -40.56
N MET A 1051 -18.01 90.12 -40.77
CA MET A 1051 -17.54 91.44 -40.38
C MET A 1051 -18.22 92.51 -41.25
N PRO A 1052 -18.71 93.62 -40.69
CA PRO A 1052 -19.27 94.71 -41.48
C PRO A 1052 -18.17 95.44 -42.26
N LYS A 1053 -18.50 95.74 -43.52
CA LYS A 1053 -17.70 96.46 -44.52
C LYS A 1053 -17.53 97.93 -44.08
N PRO A 1054 -16.32 98.53 -44.15
CA PRO A 1054 -16.13 99.94 -43.81
C PRO A 1054 -16.69 100.87 -44.90
N GLU A 1055 -17.40 101.90 -44.47
CA GLU A 1055 -17.86 103.05 -45.27
C GLU A 1055 -16.67 103.92 -45.73
N ALA A 1056 -16.72 104.38 -46.97
CA ALA A 1056 -15.78 105.35 -47.53
C ALA A 1056 -16.17 106.78 -47.12
N PRO A 1057 -15.20 107.67 -46.81
CA PRO A 1057 -15.49 109.05 -46.44
C PRO A 1057 -15.80 109.94 -47.66
N ARG A 1058 -16.72 110.89 -47.47
CA ARG A 1058 -16.76 112.15 -48.21
C ARG A 1058 -16.06 113.21 -47.35
N GLY A 1059 -15.00 113.82 -47.89
CA GLY A 1059 -14.20 114.88 -47.27
C GLY A 1059 -12.72 114.64 -47.47
#